data_AF-A0A8H3LJS0-F1
#
_entry.id   AF-A0A8H3LJS0-F1
#
_cell.length_a   1.000
_cell.length_b   1.000
_cell.length_c   1.000
_cell.angle_alpha   90.00
_cell.angle_beta   90.00
_cell.angle_gamma   90.00
#
_symmetry.space_group_name_H-M   'P 1'
#
loop_
_entity.id
_entity.type
_entity.pdbx_description
1 polymer ?
#
loop_
_entity_poly.entity_id
_entity_poly.type
_entity_poly.pdbx_seq_one_letter_code
_entity_poly.pdbx_strand_id
1 'polypeptide(L)'
;MEQIPLIHCHSSDKLNDSILNIKTAIEDKGITFLQAWDSDISTLTTISQALGTVHVHAENNDVVIENEDTSKEMIFPHTDGTFLENIKMGPPKMVLLQYVENNVEGGELILIDSKKVLESILKERPRLAEILMRSGCISFYQNDKVFSSFPVYERMPDDSIRIHFRYDSKVFVPDWSREAIKFLHQTYLMNLKYQIKIIPNEKNQILILDNYRILYGQDTFVGNRKMRKVWINDDANIILRNLMDDSKNIRKIDNFKHQISTGIRLNQNLIEIEKKYLELKHQFNFIYNPEFKEITPVAILYQALQPPVFDGIRKPMKPGGYSDSGADIGYSLKSNSIPLVTPVDNPYHSSDMDWVFPDTEEGINTAIAKGAKTIWANTVLFDTHPLNFRNDIRIIGQLPKAMQKYDNKWVTNNLIRNHELPVPISILIGYKNGNGIYGLNDLTVEILHKENINFPLILKPIRGRGSQGVKKVDTMEQLRAHAEELLSSKTNEFGDSLVLEQYLEGDEITVVIMPPGTYDINFKSNNFDSHWHLPPIKRFNHHNGVVPYSGVVAVVDNSELLSKVELQDPTYQKVVRDCERAGQIIKPLAPIRIDCRRITQGGPFYLFDLNLKPNITGSGRPGRCDQDSLVSLSARGIGWSYSDLLKNILRQAWVMK
;
A
#
# COMPACT_ATOMS: atom_id res chain seq x y z
N MET A 1 -2.59 -17.96 24.70
CA MET A 1 -1.12 -18.05 24.86
C MET A 1 -0.85 -18.80 26.16
N GLU A 2 0.27 -19.49 26.28
CA GLU A 2 0.69 -20.17 27.51
C GLU A 2 0.84 -19.18 28.66
N GLN A 3 0.60 -19.65 29.89
CA GLN A 3 0.77 -18.88 31.12
C GLN A 3 2.22 -18.39 31.23
N ILE A 4 2.44 -17.11 31.58
CA ILE A 4 3.78 -16.59 31.84
C ILE A 4 4.37 -17.40 33.01
N PRO A 5 5.58 -17.97 32.88
CA PRO A 5 6.18 -18.74 33.96
C PRO A 5 6.32 -17.89 35.23
N LEU A 6 6.00 -18.48 36.38
CA LEU A 6 6.19 -17.88 37.70
C LEU A 6 7.22 -18.70 38.47
N ILE A 7 8.31 -18.05 38.88
CA ILE A 7 9.41 -18.67 39.62
C ILE A 7 9.38 -18.11 41.03
N HIS A 8 9.41 -18.98 42.04
CA HIS A 8 9.47 -18.56 43.44
C HIS A 8 10.92 -18.58 43.94
N CYS A 9 11.37 -17.48 44.54
CA CYS A 9 12.66 -17.37 45.20
C CYS A 9 12.46 -16.90 46.64
N HIS A 10 12.45 -17.84 47.58
CA HIS A 10 12.09 -17.58 48.97
C HIS A 10 13.20 -16.95 49.82
N SER A 11 14.45 -16.95 49.35
CA SER A 11 15.58 -16.32 50.04
C SER A 11 16.77 -16.10 49.08
N SER A 12 17.73 -15.29 49.50
CA SER A 12 19.00 -15.06 48.77
C SER A 12 19.79 -16.35 48.55
N ASP A 13 19.77 -17.28 49.51
CA ASP A 13 20.48 -18.57 49.42
C ASP A 13 19.95 -19.47 48.28
N LYS A 14 18.70 -19.26 47.87
CA LYS A 14 18.06 -19.99 46.76
C LYS A 14 18.17 -19.30 45.41
N LEU A 15 18.78 -18.11 45.36
CA LEU A 15 18.86 -17.31 44.15
C LEU A 15 19.52 -18.06 42.99
N ASN A 16 20.61 -18.80 43.23
CA ASN A 16 21.30 -19.53 42.16
C ASN A 16 20.40 -20.57 41.47
N ASP A 17 19.59 -21.30 42.22
CA ASP A 17 18.63 -22.27 41.67
C ASP A 17 17.54 -21.54 40.85
N SER A 18 17.04 -20.41 41.39
CA SER A 18 16.08 -19.57 40.69
C SER A 18 16.64 -18.96 39.40
N ILE A 19 17.93 -18.59 39.35
CA ILE A 19 18.58 -18.05 38.15
C ILE A 19 18.61 -19.09 37.01
N LEU A 20 18.84 -20.37 37.31
CA LEU A 20 18.79 -21.42 36.28
C LEU A 20 17.38 -21.61 35.71
N ASN A 21 16.36 -21.50 36.56
CA ASN A 21 14.96 -21.54 36.14
C ASN A 21 14.60 -20.28 35.33
N ILE A 22 15.07 -19.10 35.74
CA ILE A 22 14.87 -17.84 35.01
C ILE A 22 15.50 -17.94 33.62
N LYS A 23 16.74 -18.42 33.54
CA LYS A 23 17.43 -18.65 32.27
C LYS A 23 16.59 -19.51 31.33
N THR A 24 16.12 -20.67 31.81
CA THR A 24 15.30 -21.59 31.03
C THR A 24 14.01 -20.93 30.54
N ALA A 25 13.33 -20.18 31.41
CA ALA A 25 12.10 -19.47 31.06
C ALA A 25 12.34 -18.34 30.05
N ILE A 26 13.43 -17.60 30.17
CA ILE A 26 13.81 -16.54 29.22
C ILE A 26 14.17 -17.14 27.85
N GLU A 27 14.95 -18.22 27.81
CA GLU A 27 15.34 -18.85 26.53
C GLU A 27 14.13 -19.47 25.79
N ASP A 28 13.18 -20.06 26.52
CA ASP A 28 11.96 -20.63 25.94
C ASP A 28 10.90 -19.57 25.60
N LYS A 29 10.52 -18.74 26.58
CA LYS A 29 9.39 -17.81 26.48
C LYS A 29 9.77 -16.35 26.24
N GLY A 30 11.02 -15.96 26.50
CA GLY A 30 11.48 -14.56 26.48
C GLY A 30 11.03 -13.76 27.71
N ILE A 31 10.27 -14.35 28.63
CA ILE A 31 9.62 -13.65 29.74
C ILE A 31 9.37 -14.60 30.91
N THR A 32 9.51 -14.08 32.13
CA THR A 32 9.09 -14.78 33.35
C THR A 32 8.77 -13.78 34.46
N PHE A 33 7.92 -14.20 35.38
CA PHE A 33 7.80 -13.58 36.69
C PHE A 33 8.71 -14.27 37.70
N LEU A 34 9.27 -13.47 38.60
CA LEU A 34 9.97 -13.91 39.79
C LEU A 34 9.23 -13.38 41.01
N GLN A 35 8.70 -14.28 41.84
CA GLN A 35 8.22 -13.95 43.18
C GLN A 35 9.42 -13.90 44.12
N ALA A 36 9.90 -12.70 44.42
CA ALA A 36 11.04 -12.47 45.32
C ALA A 36 10.61 -12.54 46.79
N TRP A 37 11.60 -12.67 47.68
CA TRP A 37 11.38 -12.81 49.11
C TRP A 37 10.93 -11.51 49.79
N ASP A 38 11.21 -10.35 49.20
CA ASP A 38 10.71 -9.02 49.61
C ASP A 38 10.63 -8.06 48.40
N SER A 39 10.20 -6.80 48.65
CA SER A 39 10.12 -5.72 47.64
C SER A 39 11.22 -4.67 47.82
N ASP A 40 12.29 -4.99 48.53
CA ASP A 40 13.37 -4.04 48.81
C ASP A 40 14.22 -3.80 47.55
N ILE A 41 14.76 -2.58 47.46
CA ILE A 41 15.61 -2.19 46.33
C ILE A 41 16.92 -2.99 46.31
N SER A 42 17.41 -3.40 47.48
CA SER A 42 18.59 -4.26 47.65
C SER A 42 18.36 -5.65 47.05
N THR A 43 17.14 -6.19 47.18
CA THR A 43 16.73 -7.46 46.58
C THR A 43 16.70 -7.38 45.07
N LEU A 44 16.07 -6.34 44.50
CA LEU A 44 16.09 -6.09 43.06
C LEU A 44 17.53 -5.95 42.53
N THR A 45 18.38 -5.22 43.25
CA THR A 45 19.80 -5.03 42.90
C THR A 45 20.56 -6.36 42.90
N THR A 46 20.39 -7.18 43.95
CA THR A 46 21.04 -8.48 44.10
C THR A 46 20.64 -9.44 42.98
N ILE A 47 19.34 -9.51 42.68
CA ILE A 47 18.80 -10.33 41.58
C ILE A 47 19.35 -9.85 40.23
N SER A 48 19.36 -8.53 40.00
CA SER A 48 19.87 -7.95 38.75
C SER A 48 21.35 -8.27 38.52
N GLN A 49 22.18 -8.14 39.55
CA GLN A 49 23.61 -8.47 39.49
C GLN A 49 23.87 -9.96 39.25
N ALA A 50 22.99 -10.84 39.74
CA ALA A 50 23.07 -12.27 39.47
C ALA A 50 22.70 -12.64 38.02
N LEU A 51 21.92 -11.81 37.33
CA LEU A 51 21.51 -12.02 35.94
C LEU A 51 22.51 -11.46 34.90
N GLY A 52 23.33 -10.47 35.28
CA GLY A 52 24.39 -9.94 34.43
C GLY A 52 24.86 -8.55 34.80
N THR A 53 25.61 -7.91 33.90
CA THR A 53 26.11 -6.54 34.11
C THR A 53 24.96 -5.53 34.07
N VAL A 54 24.74 -4.83 35.18
CA VAL A 54 23.67 -3.83 35.29
C VAL A 54 24.08 -2.51 34.64
N HIS A 55 23.17 -1.89 33.89
CA HIS A 55 23.39 -0.60 33.23
C HIS A 55 23.09 0.57 34.18
N VAL A 56 23.95 1.60 34.17
CA VAL A 56 23.69 2.87 34.88
C VAL A 56 22.90 3.78 33.95
N HIS A 57 21.71 4.20 34.38
CA HIS A 57 20.86 5.06 33.56
C HIS A 57 21.41 6.50 33.51
N ALA A 58 21.62 7.01 32.30
CA ALA A 58 22.25 8.31 32.05
C ALA A 58 21.49 9.52 32.62
N GLU A 59 20.17 9.42 32.79
CA GLU A 59 19.34 10.55 33.26
C GLU A 59 19.45 10.79 34.77
N ASN A 60 19.68 9.74 35.58
CA ASN A 60 19.71 9.82 37.05
C ASN A 60 21.04 9.39 37.68
N ASN A 61 22.00 8.91 36.89
CA ASN A 61 23.27 8.35 37.35
C ASN A 61 23.10 7.23 38.39
N ASP A 62 21.99 6.50 38.29
CA ASP A 62 21.60 5.41 39.18
C ASP A 62 21.32 4.13 38.37
N VAL A 63 21.46 2.99 39.04
CA VAL A 63 21.30 1.64 38.50
C VAL A 63 19.82 1.22 38.48
N VAL A 64 19.03 1.79 39.39
CA VAL A 64 17.59 1.56 39.49
C VAL A 64 16.87 2.86 39.18
N ILE A 65 16.01 2.87 38.16
CA ILE A 65 15.07 3.98 37.97
C ILE A 65 13.81 3.68 38.75
N GLU A 66 13.48 4.53 39.71
CA GLU A 66 12.18 4.54 40.39
C GLU A 66 11.29 5.62 39.76
N ASN A 67 10.18 5.19 39.15
CA ASN A 67 9.18 6.08 38.57
C ASN A 67 7.89 5.99 39.39
N GLU A 68 7.41 7.15 39.84
CA GLU A 68 6.04 7.32 40.32
C GLU A 68 5.21 7.88 39.17
N ASP A 69 4.29 7.07 38.68
CA ASP A 69 3.49 7.37 37.49
C ASP A 69 2.01 7.56 37.85
N THR A 70 1.44 8.61 37.30
CA THR A 70 0.02 8.99 37.38
C THR A 70 -0.63 8.98 35.99
N SER A 71 0.08 8.44 34.99
CA SER A 71 -0.16 8.58 33.55
C SER A 71 -1.60 8.25 33.10
N LYS A 72 -2.15 9.18 32.31
CA LYS A 72 -3.38 9.04 31.52
C LYS A 72 -3.12 8.66 30.06
N GLU A 73 -1.86 8.43 29.67
CA GLU A 73 -1.47 8.18 28.28
C GLU A 73 -0.99 6.74 28.06
N MET A 74 -1.36 6.17 26.91
CA MET A 74 -0.99 4.82 26.52
C MET A 74 0.47 4.78 26.05
N ILE A 75 1.22 3.80 26.55
CA ILE A 75 2.59 3.51 26.08
C ILE A 75 2.51 2.34 25.10
N PHE A 76 2.79 2.59 23.83
CA PHE A 76 2.81 1.52 22.84
C PHE A 76 3.95 0.51 23.09
N PRO A 77 3.75 -0.77 22.73
CA PRO A 77 4.79 -1.79 22.83
C PRO A 77 6.09 -1.39 22.14
N HIS A 78 7.20 -1.44 22.86
CA HIS A 78 8.49 -0.96 22.39
C HIS A 78 9.68 -1.75 22.96
N THR A 79 10.86 -1.51 22.37
CA THR A 79 12.17 -1.95 22.86
C THR A 79 12.79 -0.82 23.70
N ASP A 80 13.16 -1.11 24.96
CA ASP A 80 13.85 -0.16 25.84
C ASP A 80 15.29 0.09 25.35
N GLY A 81 15.81 1.28 25.64
CA GLY A 81 17.21 1.62 25.40
C GLY A 81 17.64 1.65 23.92
N THR A 82 16.69 1.73 22.98
CA THR A 82 16.95 1.80 21.52
C THR A 82 17.85 2.96 21.09
N PHE A 83 18.03 3.97 21.94
CA PHE A 83 18.86 5.15 21.69
C PHE A 83 20.32 5.02 22.20
N LEU A 84 20.66 3.95 22.94
CA LEU A 84 21.95 3.84 23.65
C LEU A 84 23.17 3.54 22.76
N GLU A 85 22.97 3.27 21.47
CA GLU A 85 24.07 2.89 20.56
C GLU A 85 25.13 3.98 20.31
N ASN A 86 24.86 5.24 20.69
CA ASN A 86 25.89 6.29 20.67
C ASN A 86 27.09 6.00 21.60
N ILE A 87 27.03 4.99 22.48
CA ILE A 87 28.08 4.64 23.46
C ILE A 87 28.80 3.32 23.09
N LYS A 88 28.69 2.81 21.84
CA LYS A 88 29.17 1.46 21.42
C LYS A 88 28.47 0.29 22.14
N MET A 89 27.33 0.53 22.78
CA MET A 89 26.53 -0.49 23.46
C MET A 89 25.15 -0.56 22.81
N GLY A 90 24.72 -1.76 22.38
CA GLY A 90 23.35 -1.98 21.89
C GLY A 90 22.29 -1.73 22.98
N PRO A 91 20.98 -1.82 22.65
CA PRO A 91 19.93 -1.84 23.66
C PRO A 91 20.22 -2.93 24.72
N PRO A 92 19.77 -2.76 25.97
CA PRO A 92 19.98 -3.75 27.01
C PRO A 92 19.38 -5.08 26.58
N LYS A 93 20.03 -6.20 26.96
CA LYS A 93 19.55 -7.54 26.61
C LYS A 93 18.29 -7.91 27.41
N MET A 94 18.19 -7.44 28.65
CA MET A 94 17.06 -7.74 29.54
C MET A 94 16.60 -6.50 30.30
N VAL A 95 15.31 -6.49 30.62
CA VAL A 95 14.65 -5.47 31.44
C VAL A 95 13.96 -6.15 32.62
N LEU A 96 14.17 -5.62 33.81
CA LEU A 96 13.49 -6.04 35.03
C LEU A 96 12.56 -4.93 35.50
N LEU A 97 11.30 -5.27 35.81
CA LEU A 97 10.28 -4.36 36.31
C LEU A 97 9.74 -4.87 37.65
N GLN A 98 9.96 -4.12 38.73
CA GLN A 98 9.40 -4.41 40.06
C GLN A 98 8.30 -3.40 40.38
N TYR A 99 7.09 -3.87 40.63
CA TYR A 99 5.98 -3.02 41.04
C TYR A 99 5.95 -2.92 42.56
N VAL A 100 6.23 -1.73 43.08
CA VAL A 100 6.27 -1.43 44.52
C VAL A 100 4.87 -1.05 45.02
N GLU A 101 4.16 -0.25 44.23
CA GLU A 101 2.78 0.13 44.45
C GLU A 101 2.03 0.06 43.11
N ASN A 102 0.83 -0.51 43.11
CA ASN A 102 -0.02 -0.55 41.92
C ASN A 102 -1.50 -0.38 42.25
N ASN A 103 -1.84 0.78 42.83
CA ASN A 103 -3.21 1.13 43.20
C ASN A 103 -3.89 1.85 42.03
N VAL A 104 -4.21 1.10 40.97
CA VAL A 104 -4.76 1.68 39.74
C VAL A 104 -5.98 0.92 39.22
N GLU A 105 -6.85 1.63 38.52
CA GLU A 105 -7.87 1.08 37.66
C GLU A 105 -7.39 1.15 36.20
N GLY A 106 -7.32 -0.01 35.52
CA GLY A 106 -6.73 -0.15 34.19
C GLY A 106 -5.21 -0.37 34.21
N GLY A 107 -4.52 0.09 33.16
CA GLY A 107 -3.06 0.05 33.10
C GLY A 107 -2.47 -1.33 32.92
N GLU A 108 -3.17 -2.21 32.18
CA GLU A 108 -2.64 -3.50 31.80
C GLU A 108 -1.31 -3.33 31.09
N LEU A 109 -0.33 -4.15 31.48
CA LEU A 109 0.89 -4.32 30.72
C LEU A 109 0.56 -5.13 29.47
N ILE A 110 0.87 -4.57 28.31
CA ILE A 110 0.68 -5.20 27.01
C ILE A 110 2.02 -5.80 26.59
N LEU A 111 2.06 -7.12 26.41
CA LEU A 111 3.27 -7.88 26.08
C LEU A 111 3.12 -8.57 24.73
N ILE A 112 4.16 -8.53 23.91
CA ILE A 112 4.17 -9.13 22.57
C ILE A 112 5.44 -9.95 22.39
N ASP A 113 5.27 -11.25 22.13
CA ASP A 113 6.36 -12.13 21.73
C ASP A 113 6.68 -11.94 20.25
N SER A 114 7.72 -11.15 19.97
CA SER A 114 8.09 -10.79 18.60
C SER A 114 8.62 -11.97 17.79
N LYS A 115 9.01 -13.07 18.43
CA LYS A 115 9.32 -14.33 17.75
C LYS A 115 8.10 -14.82 16.97
N LYS A 116 6.94 -14.91 17.62
CA LYS A 116 5.69 -15.38 16.99
C LYS A 116 5.23 -14.46 15.87
N VAL A 117 5.44 -13.16 16.03
CA VAL A 117 5.17 -12.16 15.00
C VAL A 117 6.07 -12.39 13.79
N LEU A 118 7.39 -12.46 13.99
CA LEU A 118 8.36 -12.67 12.91
C LEU A 118 8.14 -14.01 12.18
N GLU A 119 7.92 -15.10 12.92
CA GLU A 119 7.63 -16.42 12.33
C GLU A 119 6.38 -16.39 11.45
N SER A 120 5.33 -15.68 11.89
CA SER A 120 4.11 -15.49 11.12
C SER A 120 4.34 -14.63 9.88
N ILE A 121 5.15 -13.57 9.99
CA ILE A 121 5.52 -12.70 8.86
C ILE A 121 6.33 -13.49 7.82
N LEU A 122 7.38 -14.20 8.23
CA LEU A 122 8.22 -15.00 7.31
C LEU A 122 7.40 -16.04 6.55
N LYS A 123 6.47 -16.72 7.24
CA LYS A 123 5.63 -17.75 6.63
C LYS A 123 4.57 -17.17 5.68
N GLU A 124 3.91 -16.07 6.09
CA GLU A 124 2.72 -15.59 5.40
C GLU A 124 2.99 -14.42 4.46
N ARG A 125 3.96 -13.57 4.77
CA ARG A 125 4.25 -12.26 4.15
C ARG A 125 5.77 -12.03 4.05
N PRO A 126 6.49 -12.88 3.34
CA PRO A 126 7.96 -12.82 3.31
C PRO A 126 8.51 -11.48 2.78
N ARG A 127 7.79 -10.80 1.90
CA ARG A 127 8.18 -9.47 1.41
C ARG A 127 8.12 -8.39 2.50
N LEU A 128 7.20 -8.52 3.46
CA LEU A 128 7.20 -7.67 4.64
C LEU A 128 8.44 -7.96 5.51
N ALA A 129 8.81 -9.24 5.67
CA ALA A 129 10.02 -9.63 6.39
C ALA A 129 11.27 -8.97 5.78
N GLU A 130 11.40 -9.03 4.44
CA GLU A 130 12.51 -8.43 3.70
C GLU A 130 12.67 -6.93 4.04
N ILE A 131 11.57 -6.16 4.03
CA ILE A 131 11.58 -4.74 4.36
C ILE A 131 11.96 -4.51 5.83
N LEU A 132 11.34 -5.27 6.76
CA LEU A 132 11.55 -5.10 8.19
C LEU A 132 12.95 -5.55 8.66
N MET A 133 13.62 -6.43 7.90
CA MET A 133 14.99 -6.88 8.17
C MET A 133 16.05 -6.03 7.48
N ARG A 134 15.64 -5.03 6.68
CA ARG A 134 16.54 -4.15 5.95
C ARG A 134 16.95 -2.94 6.80
N SER A 135 18.26 -2.81 7.04
CA SER A 135 18.81 -1.58 7.62
C SER A 135 18.40 -0.38 6.77
N GLY A 136 17.92 0.67 7.42
CA GLY A 136 17.25 1.75 6.72
C GLY A 136 15.79 1.93 7.11
N CYS A 137 15.10 0.87 7.53
CA CYS A 137 13.64 0.90 7.57
C CYS A 137 13.07 1.71 8.76
N ILE A 138 13.86 1.94 9.81
CA ILE A 138 13.49 2.76 10.96
C ILE A 138 14.71 3.52 11.49
N SER A 139 14.51 4.68 12.11
CA SER A 139 15.53 5.44 12.82
C SER A 139 14.93 6.06 14.07
N PHE A 140 15.76 6.36 15.07
CA PHE A 140 15.32 6.87 16.36
C PHE A 140 15.90 8.25 16.65
N TYR A 141 15.15 9.12 17.32
CA TYR A 141 15.55 10.50 17.63
C TYR A 141 15.49 10.75 19.13
N GLN A 142 16.55 11.32 19.68
CA GLN A 142 16.60 11.77 21.08
C GLN A 142 17.57 12.96 21.21
N ASN A 143 17.23 13.97 22.02
CA ASN A 143 18.11 15.11 22.34
C ASN A 143 18.74 15.80 21.12
N ASP A 144 17.92 16.12 20.12
CA ASP A 144 18.33 16.80 18.88
C ASP A 144 19.34 16.06 18.00
N LYS A 145 19.45 14.73 18.16
CA LYS A 145 20.28 13.86 17.33
C LYS A 145 19.45 12.73 16.75
N VAL A 146 19.60 12.52 15.44
CA VAL A 146 19.11 11.32 14.76
C VAL A 146 20.14 10.21 15.00
N PHE A 147 19.69 9.13 15.62
CA PHE A 147 20.45 7.91 15.79
C PHE A 147 20.19 7.00 14.60
N SER A 148 21.16 6.13 14.34
CA SER A 148 21.38 5.22 13.21
C SER A 148 20.14 4.71 12.45
N SER A 149 20.38 4.26 11.22
CA SER A 149 19.36 3.59 10.41
C SER A 149 19.33 2.08 10.68
N PHE A 150 18.25 1.61 11.28
CA PHE A 150 18.11 0.25 11.80
C PHE A 150 17.15 -0.60 10.96
N PRO A 151 17.36 -1.92 10.92
CA PRO A 151 16.28 -2.86 10.65
C PRO A 151 15.38 -2.98 11.89
N VAL A 152 14.10 -3.29 11.71
CA VAL A 152 13.23 -3.69 12.83
C VAL A 152 13.66 -5.04 13.40
N TYR A 153 14.04 -5.98 12.53
CA TYR A 153 14.56 -7.30 12.93
C TYR A 153 16.01 -7.43 12.46
N GLU A 154 16.97 -7.37 13.38
CA GLU A 154 18.40 -7.43 13.07
C GLU A 154 18.98 -8.80 13.38
N ARG A 155 19.61 -9.44 12.39
CA ARG A 155 20.38 -10.66 12.61
C ARG A 155 21.75 -10.32 13.24
N MET A 156 22.01 -10.91 14.39
CA MET A 156 23.23 -10.78 15.20
C MET A 156 24.32 -11.77 14.74
N PRO A 157 25.60 -11.58 15.15
CA PRO A 157 26.69 -12.48 14.78
C PRO A 157 26.53 -13.94 15.22
N ASP A 158 25.72 -14.21 16.25
CA ASP A 158 25.43 -15.56 16.75
C ASP A 158 24.17 -16.19 16.12
N ASP A 159 23.72 -15.63 14.99
CA ASP A 159 22.50 -15.97 14.25
C ASP A 159 21.17 -15.76 15.00
N SER A 160 21.21 -15.21 16.23
CA SER A 160 19.99 -14.70 16.87
C SER A 160 19.49 -13.43 16.18
N ILE A 161 18.23 -13.09 16.38
CA ILE A 161 17.62 -11.87 15.84
C ILE A 161 17.17 -10.98 17.00
N ARG A 162 17.60 -9.71 17.00
CA ARG A 162 17.11 -8.70 17.96
C ARG A 162 16.07 -7.78 17.32
N ILE A 163 15.04 -7.40 18.08
CA ILE A 163 14.04 -6.43 17.64
C ILE A 163 14.38 -5.00 18.06
N HIS A 164 14.28 -4.07 17.11
CA HIS A 164 14.31 -2.63 17.33
C HIS A 164 12.96 -2.03 16.94
N PHE A 165 12.15 -1.69 17.93
CA PHE A 165 10.85 -1.12 17.63
C PHE A 165 10.40 -0.09 18.66
N ARG A 166 9.84 1.00 18.16
CA ARG A 166 9.01 1.96 18.91
C ARG A 166 7.90 2.44 17.97
N TYR A 167 6.84 3.00 18.53
CA TYR A 167 5.77 3.62 17.76
C TYR A 167 5.28 4.88 18.48
N ASP A 168 6.12 5.90 18.46
CA ASP A 168 5.91 7.18 19.13
C ASP A 168 6.61 8.32 18.36
N SER A 169 6.57 9.54 18.89
CA SER A 169 7.19 10.73 18.27
C SER A 169 8.73 10.66 18.17
N LYS A 170 9.37 9.66 18.76
CA LYS A 170 10.83 9.48 18.72
C LYS A 170 11.28 8.60 17.54
N VAL A 171 10.36 8.19 16.67
CA VAL A 171 10.64 7.33 15.51
C VAL A 171 10.57 8.11 14.21
N PHE A 172 11.59 7.96 13.36
CA PHE A 172 11.56 8.40 11.99
C PHE A 172 11.52 7.20 11.05
N VAL A 173 10.60 7.23 10.09
CA VAL A 173 10.41 6.15 9.11
C VAL A 173 10.50 6.75 7.71
N PRO A 174 11.44 6.32 6.87
CA PRO A 174 11.51 6.80 5.49
C PRO A 174 10.32 6.30 4.67
N ASP A 175 9.98 7.05 3.62
CA ASP A 175 8.78 6.78 2.83
C ASP A 175 8.73 5.37 2.24
N TRP A 176 9.88 4.79 1.90
CA TRP A 176 9.96 3.46 1.32
C TRP A 176 9.59 2.33 2.29
N SER A 177 9.72 2.52 3.62
CA SER A 177 9.38 1.52 4.64
C SER A 177 8.15 1.88 5.46
N ARG A 178 7.61 3.10 5.31
CA ARG A 178 6.47 3.64 6.06
C ARG A 178 5.29 2.68 6.13
N GLU A 179 4.86 2.15 4.99
CA GLU A 179 3.71 1.25 4.93
C GLU A 179 3.97 -0.11 5.58
N ALA A 180 5.21 -0.62 5.50
CA ALA A 180 5.59 -1.86 6.20
C ALA A 180 5.53 -1.68 7.74
N ILE A 181 6.01 -0.55 8.26
CA ILE A 181 5.96 -0.24 9.70
C ILE A 181 4.51 -0.08 10.18
N LYS A 182 3.68 0.66 9.44
CA LYS A 182 2.24 0.77 9.73
C LYS A 182 1.56 -0.59 9.72
N PHE A 183 1.84 -1.41 8.71
CA PHE A 183 1.24 -2.73 8.57
C PHE A 183 1.65 -3.67 9.69
N LEU A 184 2.93 -3.68 10.08
CA LEU A 184 3.43 -4.41 11.26
C LEU A 184 2.63 -4.00 12.50
N HIS A 185 2.54 -2.69 12.76
CA HIS A 185 1.85 -2.17 13.93
C HIS A 185 0.36 -2.55 13.95
N GLN A 186 -0.37 -2.28 12.87
CA GLN A 186 -1.82 -2.48 12.81
C GLN A 186 -2.23 -3.96 12.72
N THR A 187 -1.49 -4.76 11.96
CA THR A 187 -1.89 -6.16 11.67
C THR A 187 -1.40 -7.15 12.74
N TYR A 188 -0.22 -6.88 13.31
CA TYR A 188 0.42 -7.78 14.26
C TYR A 188 0.44 -7.19 15.67
N LEU A 189 1.00 -5.99 15.85
CA LEU A 189 1.25 -5.50 17.21
C LEU A 189 -0.02 -5.05 17.93
N MET A 190 -1.02 -4.54 17.21
CA MET A 190 -2.34 -4.16 17.76
C MET A 190 -3.34 -5.33 17.77
N ASN A 191 -2.95 -6.50 17.24
CA ASN A 191 -3.84 -7.64 17.14
C ASN A 191 -3.79 -8.46 18.43
N LEU A 192 -4.96 -8.62 19.07
CA LEU A 192 -5.13 -9.35 20.33
C LEU A 192 -4.61 -10.79 20.28
N LYS A 193 -4.49 -11.40 19.09
CA LYS A 193 -3.86 -12.73 18.92
C LYS A 193 -2.40 -12.76 19.36
N TYR A 194 -1.67 -11.65 19.20
CA TYR A 194 -0.24 -11.53 19.52
C TYR A 194 0.03 -10.82 20.84
N GLN A 195 -1.00 -10.22 21.46
CA GLN A 195 -0.86 -9.53 22.74
C GLN A 195 -1.20 -10.46 23.91
N ILE A 196 -0.46 -10.29 25.00
CA ILE A 196 -0.87 -10.72 26.34
C ILE A 196 -1.08 -9.44 27.14
N LYS A 197 -2.24 -9.31 27.79
CA LYS A 197 -2.51 -8.23 28.75
C LYS A 197 -2.46 -8.80 30.16
N ILE A 198 -1.69 -8.17 31.05
CA ILE A 198 -1.60 -8.56 32.46
C ILE A 198 -1.72 -7.34 33.37
N ILE A 199 -2.31 -7.51 34.55
CA ILE A 199 -2.30 -6.51 35.61
C ILE A 199 -1.28 -6.96 36.66
N PRO A 200 -0.20 -6.19 36.89
CA PRO A 200 0.78 -6.51 37.93
C PRO A 200 0.15 -6.34 39.32
N ASN A 201 -0.35 -7.39 39.95
CA ASN A 201 -1.16 -7.24 41.18
C ASN A 201 -0.51 -7.84 42.44
N GLU A 202 0.65 -8.47 42.34
CA GLU A 202 1.30 -9.15 43.46
C GLU A 202 2.50 -8.38 44.00
N LYS A 203 2.51 -8.13 45.32
CA LYS A 203 3.67 -7.55 46.02
C LYS A 203 4.88 -8.46 45.85
N ASN A 204 6.07 -7.85 45.72
CA ASN A 204 7.37 -8.53 45.61
C ASN A 204 7.56 -9.33 44.31
N GLN A 205 6.69 -9.14 43.32
CA GLN A 205 6.84 -9.77 42.00
C GLN A 205 7.71 -8.89 41.09
N ILE A 206 8.67 -9.52 40.40
CA ILE A 206 9.54 -8.88 39.41
C ILE A 206 9.27 -9.51 38.06
N LEU A 207 8.90 -8.70 37.08
CA LEU A 207 8.81 -9.14 35.70
C LEU A 207 10.19 -9.04 35.05
N ILE A 208 10.63 -10.13 34.42
CA ILE A 208 11.92 -10.22 33.73
C ILE A 208 11.66 -10.50 32.25
N LEU A 209 12.19 -9.64 31.39
CA LEU A 209 11.94 -9.62 29.95
C LEU A 209 13.24 -9.73 29.16
N ASP A 210 13.25 -10.55 28.11
CA ASP A 210 14.22 -10.47 27.01
C ASP A 210 13.85 -9.30 26.10
N ASN A 211 14.61 -8.21 26.18
CA ASN A 211 14.34 -6.98 25.44
C ASN A 211 14.65 -7.12 23.94
N TYR A 212 15.35 -8.18 23.51
CA TYR A 212 15.59 -8.48 22.10
C TYR A 212 14.45 -9.27 21.46
N ARG A 213 13.47 -9.74 22.25
CA ARG A 213 12.35 -10.56 21.79
C ARG A 213 10.99 -10.01 22.20
N ILE A 214 10.83 -9.57 23.45
CA ILE A 214 9.55 -9.14 23.99
C ILE A 214 9.43 -7.62 23.89
N LEU A 215 8.42 -7.16 23.15
CA LEU A 215 7.98 -5.78 23.24
C LEU A 215 7.00 -5.67 24.39
N TYR A 216 7.10 -4.60 25.18
CA TYR A 216 6.11 -4.30 26.20
C TYR A 216 5.66 -2.85 26.13
N GLY A 217 4.40 -2.63 26.49
CA GLY A 217 3.74 -1.34 26.58
C GLY A 217 2.74 -1.35 27.73
N GLN A 218 1.99 -0.29 27.88
CA GLN A 218 1.07 -0.10 29.00
C GLN A 218 -0.19 0.61 28.52
N ASP A 219 -1.35 0.11 28.93
CA ASP A 219 -2.63 0.78 28.70
C ASP A 219 -2.78 2.01 29.60
N THR A 220 -3.74 2.88 29.30
CA THR A 220 -4.04 4.03 30.16
C THR A 220 -4.57 3.57 31.53
N PHE A 221 -4.27 4.32 32.59
CA PHE A 221 -4.81 4.02 33.93
C PHE A 221 -5.16 5.27 34.72
N VAL A 222 -5.87 5.06 35.84
CA VAL A 222 -6.14 6.08 36.84
C VAL A 222 -5.70 5.55 38.20
N GLY A 223 -4.93 6.36 38.94
CA GLY A 223 -4.42 6.02 40.27
C GLY A 223 -2.92 6.24 40.39
N ASN A 224 -2.30 5.58 41.36
CA ASN A 224 -0.87 5.69 41.63
C ASN A 224 -0.17 4.36 41.39
N ARG A 225 0.88 4.40 40.57
CA ARG A 225 1.75 3.27 40.30
C ARG A 225 3.20 3.66 40.57
N LYS A 226 3.88 2.88 41.41
CA LYS A 226 5.30 3.01 41.70
C LYS A 226 6.03 1.79 41.17
N MET A 227 6.93 2.01 40.22
CA MET A 227 7.66 0.94 39.53
C MET A 227 9.15 1.23 39.55
N ARG A 228 9.95 0.19 39.79
CA ARG A 228 11.40 0.21 39.62
C ARG A 228 11.79 -0.54 38.35
N LYS A 229 12.68 0.04 37.57
CA LYS A 229 13.22 -0.54 36.35
C LYS A 229 14.74 -0.70 36.43
N VAL A 230 15.22 -1.84 35.96
CA VAL A 230 16.65 -2.14 35.82
C VAL A 230 16.94 -2.71 34.44
N TRP A 231 18.05 -2.29 33.84
CA TRP A 231 18.54 -2.78 32.55
C TRP A 231 19.78 -3.66 32.74
N ILE A 232 19.80 -4.82 32.08
CA ILE A 232 20.97 -5.70 32.04
C ILE A 232 21.60 -5.61 30.65
N ASN A 233 22.90 -5.35 30.60
CA ASN A 233 23.68 -5.21 29.37
C ASN A 233 24.09 -6.56 28.78
N ASP A 234 24.47 -6.53 27.51
CA ASP A 234 25.19 -7.63 26.88
C ASP A 234 26.66 -7.65 27.33
N ASP A 235 27.04 -8.74 28.00
CA ASP A 235 28.38 -8.96 28.53
C ASP A 235 29.41 -9.23 27.41
N ALA A 236 28.96 -9.50 26.17
CA ALA A 236 29.83 -9.74 25.02
C ALA A 236 30.61 -8.49 24.54
N ASN A 237 30.22 -7.28 24.98
CA ASN A 237 30.83 -6.02 24.51
C ASN A 237 32.07 -5.56 25.31
N ILE A 238 32.49 -6.27 26.37
CA ILE A 238 33.69 -5.91 27.14
C ILE A 238 34.91 -6.66 26.58
N ILE A 239 35.40 -6.24 25.41
CA ILE A 239 36.77 -6.56 24.96
C ILE A 239 37.61 -5.29 25.12
N LEU A 240 38.28 -5.14 26.27
CA LEU A 240 39.30 -4.11 26.46
C LEU A 240 40.63 -4.64 25.90
N ARG A 241 41.11 -4.06 24.80
CA ARG A 241 42.50 -4.19 24.35
C ARG A 241 43.29 -3.02 24.91
N ASN A 242 44.31 -3.32 25.70
CA ASN A 242 45.28 -2.31 26.13
C ASN A 242 46.07 -1.87 24.89
N LEU A 243 46.04 -0.57 24.56
CA LEU A 243 46.64 -0.04 23.33
C LEU A 243 48.18 -0.05 23.34
N MET A 244 48.81 -0.28 24.51
CA MET A 244 50.24 -0.04 24.73
C MET A 244 50.99 -1.15 25.50
N ASP A 245 50.42 -2.35 25.66
CA ASP A 245 51.06 -3.43 26.41
C ASP A 245 51.08 -4.74 25.59
N ASP A 246 52.25 -5.08 25.03
CA ASP A 246 52.51 -6.33 24.29
C ASP A 246 52.56 -7.57 25.20
N SER A 247 52.31 -7.43 26.49
CA SER A 247 52.16 -8.58 27.39
C SER A 247 50.76 -9.20 27.27
N LYS A 248 50.73 -10.51 26.98
CA LYS A 248 49.54 -11.36 26.81
C LYS A 248 48.68 -11.52 28.08
N ASN A 249 48.28 -10.44 28.74
CA ASN A 249 47.35 -10.50 29.86
C ASN A 249 45.93 -10.19 29.38
N ILE A 250 45.32 -11.20 28.74
CA ILE A 250 43.85 -11.30 28.67
C ILE A 250 43.39 -11.49 30.12
N ARG A 251 42.92 -10.43 30.78
CA ARG A 251 42.14 -10.59 32.01
C ARG A 251 40.78 -11.17 31.61
N LYS A 252 40.66 -12.49 31.62
CA LYS A 252 39.35 -13.16 31.71
C LYS A 252 38.80 -12.86 33.10
N ILE A 253 37.67 -12.14 33.17
CA ILE A 253 36.89 -12.05 34.40
C ILE A 253 36.06 -13.34 34.47
N ASP A 254 36.39 -14.21 35.43
CA ASP A 254 35.84 -15.56 35.60
C ASP A 254 34.44 -15.61 36.24
N ASN A 255 33.47 -14.81 35.76
CA ASN A 255 32.07 -14.88 36.23
C ASN A 255 31.09 -15.41 35.15
N PHE A 256 31.54 -16.34 34.31
CA PHE A 256 30.78 -16.92 33.19
C PHE A 256 29.81 -18.07 33.53
N LYS A 257 29.36 -18.27 34.78
CA LYS A 257 28.60 -19.50 35.09
C LYS A 257 27.17 -19.53 34.55
N HIS A 258 26.53 -18.40 34.19
CA HIS A 258 25.10 -18.39 33.82
C HIS A 258 24.76 -17.36 32.71
N GLN A 259 25.49 -17.34 31.59
CA GLN A 259 25.10 -16.50 30.45
C GLN A 259 23.71 -16.95 29.93
N ILE A 260 22.74 -16.04 29.96
CA ILE A 260 21.38 -16.23 29.43
C ILE A 260 21.39 -15.83 27.96
N SER A 261 21.00 -16.74 27.05
CA SER A 261 20.82 -16.39 25.64
C SER A 261 19.56 -15.55 25.48
N THR A 262 19.69 -14.38 24.86
CA THR A 262 18.57 -13.51 24.49
C THR A 262 18.42 -13.45 22.97
N GLY A 263 17.30 -12.91 22.50
CA GLY A 263 16.99 -12.75 21.09
C GLY A 263 16.19 -13.92 20.50
N ILE A 264 15.72 -13.70 19.28
CA ILE A 264 14.87 -14.62 18.54
C ILE A 264 15.75 -15.64 17.81
N ARG A 265 15.59 -16.93 18.13
CA ARG A 265 16.17 -18.03 17.34
C ARG A 265 15.08 -18.70 16.50
N LEU A 266 15.27 -18.68 15.18
CA LEU A 266 14.38 -19.30 14.20
C LEU A 266 14.73 -20.78 13.98
N ASN A 267 13.75 -21.57 13.53
CA ASN A 267 14.01 -22.94 13.09
C ASN A 267 14.64 -22.98 11.69
N GLN A 268 15.22 -24.12 11.31
CA GLN A 268 15.98 -24.28 10.05
C GLN A 268 15.17 -23.90 8.79
N ASN A 269 13.90 -24.28 8.71
CA ASN A 269 13.04 -23.96 7.57
C ASN A 269 12.83 -22.43 7.44
N LEU A 270 12.57 -21.73 8.55
CA LEU A 270 12.44 -20.28 8.53
C LEU A 270 13.76 -19.57 8.23
N ILE A 271 14.90 -20.14 8.64
CA ILE A 271 16.22 -19.65 8.24
C ILE A 271 16.42 -19.78 6.73
N GLU A 272 16.00 -20.88 6.10
CA GLU A 272 16.07 -21.05 4.65
C GLU A 272 15.17 -20.04 3.91
N ILE A 273 13.95 -19.81 4.40
CA ILE A 273 13.05 -18.78 3.88
C ILE A 273 13.71 -17.41 4.01
N GLU A 274 14.16 -17.04 5.21
CA GLU A 274 14.87 -15.78 5.48
C GLU A 274 16.07 -15.60 4.54
N LYS A 275 16.95 -16.61 4.42
CA LYS A 275 18.11 -16.60 3.54
C LYS A 275 17.72 -16.45 2.08
N LYS A 276 16.68 -17.12 1.59
CA LYS A 276 16.21 -16.98 0.20
C LYS A 276 15.84 -15.53 -0.13
N TYR A 277 15.23 -14.79 0.81
CA TYR A 277 14.90 -13.37 0.62
C TYR A 277 16.10 -12.45 0.86
N LEU A 278 17.01 -12.80 1.77
CA LEU A 278 18.20 -12.00 2.10
C LEU A 278 19.42 -12.26 1.20
N GLU A 279 19.59 -13.40 0.55
CA GLU A 279 20.71 -13.72 -0.37
C GLU A 279 20.71 -12.82 -1.62
N LEU A 280 19.60 -12.15 -1.90
CA LEU A 280 19.51 -11.06 -2.87
C LEU A 280 20.38 -9.84 -2.48
N LYS A 281 20.88 -9.77 -1.24
CA LYS A 281 21.70 -8.68 -0.67
C LYS A 281 23.17 -8.70 -1.12
N HIS A 282 23.74 -9.85 -1.47
CA HIS A 282 25.17 -9.93 -1.80
C HIS A 282 25.51 -9.61 -3.27
N GLN A 283 24.52 -9.33 -4.13
CA GLN A 283 24.79 -9.00 -5.52
C GLN A 283 24.89 -7.51 -5.85
N PHE A 284 24.37 -6.57 -5.05
CA PHE A 284 24.42 -5.15 -5.43
C PHE A 284 24.49 -4.19 -4.24
N ASN A 285 25.72 -3.76 -3.92
CA ASN A 285 25.94 -2.52 -3.18
C ASN A 285 25.53 -1.34 -4.08
N PHE A 286 24.51 -0.61 -3.65
CA PHE A 286 23.93 0.58 -4.29
C PHE A 286 23.31 0.35 -5.70
N ILE A 287 22.07 0.84 -5.86
CA ILE A 287 21.31 1.06 -7.11
C ILE A 287 20.42 -0.08 -7.65
N TYR A 288 20.58 -1.36 -7.25
CA TYR A 288 19.69 -2.43 -7.76
C TYR A 288 18.81 -3.06 -6.68
N ASN A 289 17.53 -2.68 -6.65
CA ASN A 289 16.50 -3.38 -5.88
C ASN A 289 16.16 -4.72 -6.58
N PRO A 290 16.33 -5.88 -5.93
CA PRO A 290 16.05 -7.19 -6.53
C PRO A 290 14.57 -7.39 -6.92
N GLU A 291 13.65 -6.63 -6.30
CA GLU A 291 12.23 -6.57 -6.67
C GLU A 291 11.99 -6.08 -8.11
N PHE A 292 13.00 -5.48 -8.75
CA PHE A 292 12.93 -4.90 -10.09
C PHE A 292 13.75 -5.64 -11.14
N LYS A 293 14.23 -6.88 -10.88
CA LYS A 293 14.85 -7.70 -11.95
C LYS A 293 13.95 -7.84 -13.20
N GLU A 294 12.64 -7.69 -13.03
CA GLU A 294 11.65 -7.70 -14.11
C GLU A 294 11.28 -6.30 -14.67
N ILE A 295 11.56 -5.21 -13.94
CA ILE A 295 11.19 -3.85 -14.34
C ILE A 295 12.37 -3.17 -15.02
N THR A 296 12.27 -3.04 -16.33
CA THR A 296 13.30 -2.41 -17.16
C THR A 296 13.08 -0.90 -17.29
N PRO A 297 14.11 -0.11 -17.69
CA PRO A 297 13.98 1.35 -17.84
C PRO A 297 12.74 1.77 -18.62
N VAL A 298 11.90 2.58 -17.99
CA VAL A 298 10.58 2.98 -18.48
C VAL A 298 10.65 4.38 -19.08
N ALA A 299 10.07 4.60 -20.25
CA ALA A 299 9.74 5.93 -20.73
C ALA A 299 8.22 6.10 -20.80
N ILE A 300 7.73 7.31 -20.50
CA ILE A 300 6.29 7.61 -20.44
C ILE A 300 5.93 8.48 -21.63
N LEU A 301 4.90 8.06 -22.38
CA LEU A 301 4.38 8.83 -23.50
C LEU A 301 3.25 9.76 -23.07
N TYR A 302 3.16 10.93 -23.71
CA TYR A 302 1.97 11.76 -23.71
C TYR A 302 1.39 11.85 -25.12
N GLN A 303 0.11 12.18 -25.22
CA GLN A 303 -0.61 12.38 -26.47
C GLN A 303 -0.15 13.66 -27.17
N ALA A 304 0.70 13.51 -28.18
CA ALA A 304 1.07 14.56 -29.14
C ALA A 304 0.35 14.36 -30.48
N LEU A 305 0.11 13.11 -30.87
CA LEU A 305 -0.61 12.76 -32.08
C LEU A 305 -2.11 13.03 -31.94
N GLN A 306 -2.66 13.64 -32.99
CA GLN A 306 -4.11 13.70 -33.15
C GLN A 306 -4.64 12.32 -33.54
N PRO A 307 -5.68 11.80 -32.87
CA PRO A 307 -6.36 10.61 -33.33
C PRO A 307 -6.88 10.82 -34.76
N PRO A 308 -6.75 9.82 -35.64
CA PRO A 308 -7.30 9.89 -37.00
C PRO A 308 -8.83 9.88 -36.96
N VAL A 309 -9.45 10.21 -38.10
CA VAL A 309 -10.91 10.17 -38.25
C VAL A 309 -11.35 8.72 -38.47
N PHE A 310 -12.28 8.24 -37.66
CA PHE A 310 -12.91 6.93 -37.82
C PHE A 310 -14.41 7.10 -37.95
N ASP A 311 -15.00 6.52 -39.00
CA ASP A 311 -16.45 6.60 -39.25
C ASP A 311 -16.96 8.05 -39.22
N GLY A 312 -16.18 8.97 -39.81
CA GLY A 312 -16.50 10.41 -39.81
C GLY A 312 -16.28 11.14 -38.48
N ILE A 313 -15.85 10.46 -37.40
CA ILE A 313 -15.65 11.02 -36.07
C ILE A 313 -14.15 11.23 -35.78
N ARG A 314 -13.77 12.41 -35.29
CA ARG A 314 -12.45 12.66 -34.70
C ARG A 314 -12.56 12.86 -33.19
N LYS A 315 -11.93 11.97 -32.42
CA LYS A 315 -11.85 12.13 -30.97
C LYS A 315 -10.97 13.34 -30.61
N PRO A 316 -11.46 14.29 -29.79
CA PRO A 316 -10.66 15.45 -29.38
C PRO A 316 -9.49 15.03 -28.47
N MET A 317 -8.36 15.71 -28.62
CA MET A 317 -7.20 15.52 -27.72
C MET A 317 -7.50 16.04 -26.32
N LYS A 318 -6.87 15.42 -25.30
CA LYS A 318 -6.82 16.04 -23.97
C LYS A 318 -5.97 17.32 -24.05
N PRO A 319 -6.39 18.45 -23.46
CA PRO A 319 -5.49 19.58 -23.23
C PRO A 319 -4.22 19.15 -22.48
N GLY A 320 -3.04 19.46 -23.02
CA GLY A 320 -1.75 18.99 -22.49
C GLY A 320 -1.46 17.50 -22.74
N GLY A 321 -2.32 16.77 -23.44
CA GLY A 321 -2.02 15.41 -23.91
C GLY A 321 -1.73 14.39 -22.82
N TYR A 322 -2.26 14.55 -21.60
CA TYR A 322 -1.92 13.71 -20.44
C TYR A 322 -0.48 13.87 -19.90
N SER A 323 0.23 14.94 -20.26
CA SER A 323 1.56 15.25 -19.71
C SER A 323 1.53 15.38 -18.18
N ASP A 324 0.48 15.99 -17.65
CA ASP A 324 0.21 16.14 -16.21
C ASP A 324 0.25 14.79 -15.47
N SER A 325 -0.52 13.83 -15.96
CA SER A 325 -0.60 12.48 -15.42
C SER A 325 0.69 11.70 -15.66
N GLY A 326 1.36 11.91 -16.79
CA GLY A 326 2.63 11.27 -17.09
C GLY A 326 3.75 11.75 -16.17
N ALA A 327 3.75 13.04 -15.80
CA ALA A 327 4.66 13.61 -14.83
C ALA A 327 4.41 13.10 -13.41
N ASP A 328 3.14 12.90 -13.01
CA ASP A 328 2.79 12.27 -11.73
C ASP A 328 3.34 10.84 -11.66
N ILE A 329 3.16 10.05 -12.73
CA ILE A 329 3.72 8.71 -12.87
C ILE A 329 5.26 8.76 -12.78
N GLY A 330 5.90 9.58 -13.63
CA GLY A 330 7.36 9.67 -13.71
C GLY A 330 8.00 10.09 -12.39
N TYR A 331 7.46 11.11 -11.73
CA TYR A 331 7.94 11.55 -10.42
C TYR A 331 7.85 10.43 -9.39
N SER A 332 6.69 9.76 -9.29
CA SER A 332 6.48 8.65 -8.36
C SER A 332 7.45 7.48 -8.61
N LEU A 333 7.65 7.09 -9.88
CA LEU A 333 8.60 6.04 -10.25
C LEU A 333 10.03 6.42 -9.85
N LYS A 334 10.48 7.64 -10.19
CA LYS A 334 11.84 8.11 -9.87
C LYS A 334 12.08 8.20 -8.36
N SER A 335 11.13 8.75 -7.59
CA SER A 335 11.21 8.83 -6.13
C SER A 335 11.26 7.46 -5.45
N ASN A 336 10.75 6.42 -6.11
CA ASN A 336 10.76 5.04 -5.61
C ASN A 336 11.90 4.20 -6.20
N SER A 337 12.93 4.84 -6.78
CA SER A 337 14.10 4.18 -7.38
C SER A 337 13.75 3.16 -8.47
N ILE A 338 12.65 3.38 -9.19
CA ILE A 338 12.29 2.58 -10.36
C ILE A 338 13.00 3.17 -11.58
N PRO A 339 13.69 2.34 -12.40
CA PRO A 339 14.40 2.83 -13.58
C PRO A 339 13.49 3.61 -14.54
N LEU A 340 13.77 4.90 -14.71
CA LEU A 340 13.01 5.82 -15.55
C LEU A 340 13.94 6.52 -16.54
N VAL A 341 13.50 6.63 -17.78
CA VAL A 341 14.11 7.41 -18.86
C VAL A 341 13.27 8.65 -19.07
N THR A 342 13.92 9.82 -19.07
CA THR A 342 13.27 11.12 -19.21
C THR A 342 13.86 11.93 -20.38
N PRO A 343 13.09 12.87 -20.97
CA PRO A 343 13.58 13.78 -22.00
C PRO A 343 14.81 14.57 -21.57
N VAL A 344 14.92 14.95 -20.29
CA VAL A 344 16.06 15.65 -19.69
C VAL A 344 16.64 14.85 -18.51
N ASP A 345 17.92 15.00 -18.20
CA ASP A 345 18.59 14.18 -17.16
C ASP A 345 18.10 14.51 -15.74
N ASN A 346 17.83 15.80 -15.49
CA ASN A 346 17.38 16.33 -14.21
C ASN A 346 16.01 17.01 -14.37
N PRO A 347 14.93 16.22 -14.51
CA PRO A 347 13.59 16.75 -14.70
C PRO A 347 13.13 17.54 -13.48
N TYR A 348 12.56 18.72 -13.73
CA TYR A 348 12.04 19.57 -12.67
C TYR A 348 10.61 19.16 -12.30
N HIS A 349 10.30 19.12 -10.99
CA HIS A 349 9.03 18.57 -10.52
C HIS A 349 7.79 19.36 -11.00
N SER A 350 7.93 20.66 -11.32
CA SER A 350 6.83 21.49 -11.82
C SER A 350 6.74 21.56 -13.35
N SER A 351 7.69 20.98 -14.10
CA SER A 351 7.66 20.95 -15.57
C SER A 351 7.18 19.60 -16.04
N ASP A 352 5.92 19.49 -16.47
CA ASP A 352 5.35 18.20 -16.89
C ASP A 352 6.11 17.57 -18.06
N MET A 353 6.57 18.39 -19.00
CA MET A 353 7.25 17.97 -20.23
C MET A 353 8.65 17.40 -19.99
N ASP A 354 9.26 17.68 -18.83
CA ASP A 354 10.55 17.11 -18.46
C ASP A 354 10.46 15.60 -18.19
N TRP A 355 9.25 15.07 -18.00
CA TRP A 355 9.00 13.68 -17.59
C TRP A 355 8.46 12.79 -18.72
N VAL A 356 7.99 13.36 -19.83
CA VAL A 356 7.22 12.63 -20.85
C VAL A 356 7.71 12.85 -22.27
N PHE A 357 7.69 11.80 -23.08
CA PHE A 357 8.00 11.86 -24.52
C PHE A 357 6.72 11.96 -25.34
N PRO A 358 6.74 12.64 -26.50
CA PRO A 358 5.59 12.60 -27.41
C PRO A 358 5.38 11.17 -27.94
N ASP A 359 4.13 10.79 -28.15
CA ASP A 359 3.76 9.51 -28.77
C ASP A 359 3.99 9.43 -30.30
N THR A 360 4.73 10.39 -30.85
CA THR A 360 5.21 10.38 -32.23
C THR A 360 6.29 9.32 -32.43
N GLU A 361 6.53 8.93 -33.68
CA GLU A 361 7.62 8.00 -34.01
C GLU A 361 8.99 8.51 -33.55
N GLU A 362 9.28 9.79 -33.77
CA GLU A 362 10.51 10.45 -33.30
C GLU A 362 10.63 10.42 -31.77
N GLY A 363 9.54 10.72 -31.05
CA GLY A 363 9.52 10.70 -29.58
C GLY A 363 9.80 9.31 -29.00
N ILE A 364 9.14 8.29 -29.57
CA ILE A 364 9.34 6.89 -29.18
C ILE A 364 10.78 6.45 -29.48
N ASN A 365 11.30 6.76 -30.67
CA ASN A 365 12.68 6.40 -31.05
C ASN A 365 13.70 7.10 -30.14
N THR A 366 13.46 8.37 -29.77
CA THR A 366 14.31 9.10 -28.82
C THR A 366 14.32 8.45 -27.45
N ALA A 367 13.15 8.03 -26.95
CA ALA A 367 13.05 7.31 -25.67
C ALA A 367 13.85 6.00 -25.69
N ILE A 368 13.73 5.22 -26.76
CA ILE A 368 14.48 3.96 -26.95
C ILE A 368 15.98 4.22 -27.06
N ALA A 369 16.40 5.22 -27.84
CA ALA A 369 17.80 5.60 -27.97
C ALA A 369 18.43 6.03 -26.63
N LYS A 370 17.63 6.62 -25.73
CA LYS A 370 18.01 6.93 -24.35
C LYS A 370 17.99 5.72 -23.39
N GLY A 371 17.72 4.52 -23.90
CA GLY A 371 17.80 3.26 -23.17
C GLY A 371 16.47 2.72 -22.64
N ALA A 372 15.33 3.29 -23.07
CA ALA A 372 14.03 2.75 -22.66
C ALA A 372 13.82 1.34 -23.24
N LYS A 373 13.41 0.42 -22.37
CA LYS A 373 13.03 -0.97 -22.73
C LYS A 373 11.55 -1.25 -22.48
N THR A 374 10.91 -0.39 -21.68
CA THR A 374 9.46 -0.38 -21.47
C THR A 374 8.92 0.98 -21.84
N ILE A 375 7.81 1.01 -22.58
CA ILE A 375 7.06 2.22 -22.89
C ILE A 375 5.72 2.20 -22.18
N TRP A 376 5.48 3.22 -21.36
CA TRP A 376 4.18 3.50 -20.77
C TRP A 376 3.37 4.36 -21.73
N ALA A 377 2.41 3.76 -22.41
CA ALA A 377 1.52 4.42 -23.36
C ALA A 377 0.42 5.21 -22.64
N ASN A 378 0.77 6.31 -21.97
CA ASN A 378 -0.20 7.22 -21.37
C ASN A 378 -0.81 8.17 -22.42
N THR A 379 -1.25 7.58 -23.53
CA THR A 379 -1.85 8.25 -24.69
C THR A 379 -3.05 7.47 -25.23
N VAL A 380 -3.82 8.07 -26.14
CA VAL A 380 -4.89 7.40 -26.87
C VAL A 380 -4.30 6.60 -28.03
N LEU A 381 -4.45 5.28 -27.99
CA LEU A 381 -3.94 4.37 -29.03
C LEU A 381 -4.96 4.12 -30.15
N PHE A 382 -4.45 3.86 -31.35
CA PHE A 382 -5.23 3.53 -32.55
C PHE A 382 -4.41 2.63 -33.49
N ASP A 383 -5.05 1.97 -34.46
CA ASP A 383 -4.42 0.89 -35.25
C ASP A 383 -3.18 1.35 -36.04
N THR A 384 -3.15 2.61 -36.49
CA THR A 384 -1.99 3.20 -37.18
C THR A 384 -0.99 3.89 -36.24
N HIS A 385 -1.14 3.73 -34.93
CA HIS A 385 -0.25 4.37 -33.96
C HIS A 385 1.18 3.80 -34.06
N PRO A 386 2.25 4.62 -33.93
CA PRO A 386 3.64 4.16 -34.11
C PRO A 386 4.06 2.97 -33.23
N LEU A 387 3.46 2.83 -32.04
CA LEU A 387 3.66 1.67 -31.16
C LEU A 387 3.22 0.32 -31.76
N ASN A 388 2.37 0.30 -32.79
CA ASN A 388 1.92 -0.92 -33.45
C ASN A 388 3.03 -1.64 -34.24
N PHE A 389 4.22 -1.04 -34.33
CA PHE A 389 5.37 -1.54 -35.08
C PHE A 389 6.61 -1.71 -34.19
N ARG A 390 6.42 -2.03 -32.91
CA ARG A 390 7.51 -2.14 -31.92
C ARG A 390 7.42 -3.48 -31.18
N ASN A 391 8.13 -4.48 -31.70
CA ASN A 391 8.10 -5.86 -31.20
C ASN A 391 9.22 -6.17 -30.18
N ASP A 392 10.19 -5.27 -30.06
CA ASP A 392 11.40 -5.40 -29.25
C ASP A 392 11.32 -4.68 -27.89
N ILE A 393 10.22 -3.98 -27.63
CA ILE A 393 9.98 -3.25 -26.38
C ILE A 393 8.79 -3.81 -25.63
N ARG A 394 8.81 -3.65 -24.30
CA ARG A 394 7.63 -3.89 -23.45
C ARG A 394 6.70 -2.68 -23.49
N ILE A 395 5.40 -2.89 -23.42
CA ILE A 395 4.37 -1.86 -23.48
C ILE A 395 3.47 -2.00 -22.26
N ILE A 396 3.20 -0.86 -21.62
CA ILE A 396 2.11 -0.71 -20.64
C ILE A 396 1.02 0.11 -21.32
N GLY A 397 -0.14 -0.49 -21.51
CA GLY A 397 -1.24 0.08 -22.27
C GLY A 397 -2.05 -1.02 -22.96
N GLN A 398 -3.04 -0.60 -23.74
CA GLN A 398 -3.86 -1.53 -24.52
C GLN A 398 -3.21 -1.85 -25.87
N LEU A 399 -3.64 -2.94 -26.51
CA LEU A 399 -3.32 -3.17 -27.91
C LEU A 399 -3.95 -2.05 -28.78
N PRO A 400 -3.21 -1.35 -29.66
CA PRO A 400 -3.74 -0.19 -30.38
C PRO A 400 -5.00 -0.48 -31.20
N LYS A 401 -5.03 -1.63 -31.89
CA LYS A 401 -6.20 -2.11 -32.63
C LYS A 401 -7.42 -2.36 -31.73
N ALA A 402 -7.19 -2.92 -30.54
CA ALA A 402 -8.27 -3.17 -29.58
C ALA A 402 -8.81 -1.86 -29.00
N MET A 403 -7.93 -0.89 -28.70
CA MET A 403 -8.32 0.45 -28.26
C MET A 403 -9.24 1.12 -29.30
N GLN A 404 -8.84 1.16 -30.57
CA GLN A 404 -9.67 1.74 -31.63
C GLN A 404 -11.04 1.06 -31.76
N LYS A 405 -11.07 -0.27 -31.69
CA LYS A 405 -12.32 -1.04 -31.81
C LYS A 405 -13.26 -0.75 -30.65
N TYR A 406 -12.77 -0.84 -29.42
CA TYR A 406 -13.61 -0.81 -28.21
C TYR A 406 -13.83 0.60 -27.63
N ASP A 407 -13.14 1.62 -28.13
CA ASP A 407 -13.48 3.03 -27.86
C ASP A 407 -14.79 3.47 -28.55
N ASN A 408 -15.32 2.65 -29.46
CA ASN A 408 -16.67 2.83 -30.02
C ASN A 408 -17.70 2.27 -29.04
N LYS A 409 -18.48 3.14 -28.39
CA LYS A 409 -19.47 2.75 -27.38
C LYS A 409 -20.54 1.80 -27.94
N TRP A 410 -20.97 1.99 -29.18
CA TRP A 410 -21.97 1.12 -29.81
C TRP A 410 -21.46 -0.30 -30.00
N VAL A 411 -20.25 -0.44 -30.56
CA VAL A 411 -19.59 -1.74 -30.76
C VAL A 411 -19.37 -2.45 -29.42
N THR A 412 -18.88 -1.73 -28.42
CA THR A 412 -18.60 -2.28 -27.09
C THR A 412 -19.89 -2.70 -26.37
N ASN A 413 -20.91 -1.84 -26.36
CA ASN A 413 -22.19 -2.15 -25.71
C ASN A 413 -22.88 -3.35 -26.39
N ASN A 414 -22.85 -3.44 -27.72
CA ASN A 414 -23.40 -4.60 -28.43
C ASN A 414 -22.63 -5.89 -28.13
N LEU A 415 -21.30 -5.83 -28.08
CA LEU A 415 -20.49 -6.99 -27.71
C LEU A 415 -20.82 -7.49 -26.30
N ILE A 416 -20.90 -6.58 -25.33
CA ILE A 416 -21.24 -6.89 -23.94
C ILE A 416 -22.67 -7.45 -23.85
N ARG A 417 -23.64 -6.83 -24.53
CA ARG A 417 -25.04 -7.28 -24.58
C ARG A 417 -25.19 -8.68 -25.16
N ASN A 418 -24.46 -9.00 -26.24
CA ASN A 418 -24.46 -10.32 -26.86
C ASN A 418 -23.89 -11.43 -25.97
N HIS A 419 -23.22 -11.06 -24.87
CA HIS A 419 -22.77 -11.97 -23.82
C HIS A 419 -23.66 -11.88 -22.57
N GLU A 420 -24.91 -11.41 -22.71
CA GLU A 420 -25.93 -11.39 -21.66
C GLU A 420 -25.55 -10.54 -20.43
N LEU A 421 -24.69 -9.53 -20.62
CA LEU A 421 -24.35 -8.57 -19.59
C LEU A 421 -25.27 -7.34 -19.66
N PRO A 422 -25.67 -6.77 -18.50
CA PRO A 422 -26.64 -5.70 -18.45
C PRO A 422 -26.01 -4.39 -18.93
N VAL A 423 -26.43 -3.92 -20.10
CA VAL A 423 -26.10 -2.59 -20.64
C VAL A 423 -27.40 -1.82 -20.93
N PRO A 424 -27.40 -0.47 -20.86
CA PRO A 424 -28.57 0.32 -21.20
C PRO A 424 -29.17 -0.07 -22.55
N ILE A 425 -30.50 -0.03 -22.64
CA ILE A 425 -31.19 -0.07 -23.93
C ILE A 425 -30.78 1.18 -24.71
N SER A 426 -30.40 1.00 -25.97
CA SER A 426 -29.76 2.03 -26.78
C SER A 426 -30.09 1.87 -28.25
N ILE A 427 -30.29 2.98 -28.96
CA ILE A 427 -30.38 3.06 -30.42
C ILE A 427 -29.36 4.05 -30.99
N LEU A 428 -29.10 3.97 -32.29
CA LEU A 428 -28.34 4.96 -33.02
C LEU A 428 -29.27 5.98 -33.67
N ILE A 429 -28.90 7.26 -33.60
CA ILE A 429 -29.59 8.35 -34.29
C ILE A 429 -28.60 9.14 -35.15
N GLY A 430 -29.05 9.64 -36.30
CA GLY A 430 -28.23 10.42 -37.24
C GLY A 430 -29.08 11.28 -38.17
N TYR A 431 -28.49 11.86 -39.22
CA TYR A 431 -29.23 12.74 -40.14
C TYR A 431 -30.27 12.03 -41.01
N LYS A 432 -30.00 10.78 -41.39
CA LYS A 432 -30.84 10.00 -42.30
C LYS A 432 -30.99 8.57 -41.79
N ASN A 433 -32.12 7.95 -42.13
CA ASN A 433 -32.32 6.52 -41.92
C ASN A 433 -31.32 5.70 -42.76
N GLY A 434 -30.72 4.67 -42.15
CA GLY A 434 -29.88 3.69 -42.85
C GLY A 434 -28.99 2.89 -41.90
N ASN A 435 -28.67 1.64 -42.26
CA ASN A 435 -27.74 0.77 -41.51
C ASN A 435 -28.06 0.63 -40.00
N GLY A 436 -29.33 0.63 -39.62
CA GLY A 436 -29.76 0.56 -38.21
C GLY A 436 -29.70 1.88 -37.45
N ILE A 437 -29.48 3.00 -38.15
CA ILE A 437 -29.52 4.37 -37.63
C ILE A 437 -30.88 4.96 -37.94
N TYR A 438 -31.50 5.55 -36.91
CA TYR A 438 -32.74 6.32 -37.04
C TYR A 438 -32.44 7.77 -37.45
N GLY A 439 -33.12 8.26 -38.48
CA GLY A 439 -33.07 9.65 -38.90
C GLY A 439 -33.72 10.55 -37.84
N LEU A 440 -33.03 11.62 -37.44
CA LEU A 440 -33.47 12.52 -36.36
C LEU A 440 -34.85 13.15 -36.64
N ASN A 441 -35.12 13.48 -37.90
CA ASN A 441 -36.40 14.06 -38.32
C ASN A 441 -37.53 13.03 -38.37
N ASP A 442 -37.19 11.74 -38.53
CA ASP A 442 -38.14 10.64 -38.62
C ASP A 442 -38.43 10.03 -37.24
N LEU A 443 -37.66 10.39 -36.21
CA LEU A 443 -37.79 9.88 -34.85
C LEU A 443 -39.04 10.44 -34.17
N THR A 444 -39.91 9.54 -33.70
CA THR A 444 -41.12 9.86 -32.92
C THR A 444 -41.14 9.14 -31.57
N VAL A 445 -42.00 9.58 -30.66
CA VAL A 445 -42.17 8.94 -29.34
C VAL A 445 -42.67 7.49 -29.51
N GLU A 446 -43.53 7.22 -30.48
CA GLU A 446 -44.01 5.87 -30.77
C GLU A 446 -42.88 4.94 -31.24
N ILE A 447 -41.92 5.44 -32.00
CA ILE A 447 -40.73 4.67 -32.41
C ILE A 447 -39.87 4.36 -31.18
N LEU A 448 -39.63 5.36 -30.32
CA LEU A 448 -38.87 5.16 -29.08
C LEU A 448 -39.53 4.11 -28.18
N HIS A 449 -40.85 4.17 -28.01
CA HIS A 449 -41.60 3.18 -27.21
C HIS A 449 -41.51 1.77 -27.81
N LYS A 450 -41.52 1.62 -29.14
CA LYS A 450 -41.34 0.31 -29.80
C LYS A 450 -39.96 -0.28 -29.54
N GLU A 451 -38.94 0.57 -29.40
CA GLU A 451 -37.57 0.19 -29.02
C GLU A 451 -37.39 0.06 -27.50
N ASN A 452 -38.49 0.17 -26.72
CA ASN A 452 -38.50 0.14 -25.26
C ASN A 452 -37.62 1.23 -24.61
N ILE A 453 -37.57 2.40 -25.25
CA ILE A 453 -36.84 3.59 -24.83
C ILE A 453 -37.85 4.68 -24.42
N ASN A 454 -37.80 5.10 -23.16
CA ASN A 454 -38.72 6.08 -22.59
C ASN A 454 -37.95 7.24 -21.97
N PHE A 455 -38.47 8.46 -22.07
CA PHE A 455 -37.88 9.62 -21.40
C PHE A 455 -37.91 9.44 -19.86
N PRO A 456 -36.89 9.94 -19.14
CA PRO A 456 -35.72 10.67 -19.65
C PRO A 456 -34.66 9.79 -20.34
N LEU A 457 -33.89 10.40 -21.26
CA LEU A 457 -32.87 9.73 -22.06
C LEU A 457 -31.50 10.38 -21.92
N ILE A 458 -30.44 9.64 -22.25
CA ILE A 458 -29.08 10.14 -22.42
C ILE A 458 -28.72 10.14 -23.89
N LEU A 459 -28.37 11.31 -24.43
CA LEU A 459 -27.73 11.41 -25.74
C LEU A 459 -26.23 11.56 -25.57
N LYS A 460 -25.45 10.74 -26.29
CA LYS A 460 -23.98 10.78 -26.23
C LYS A 460 -23.31 10.49 -27.58
N PRO A 461 -22.13 11.06 -27.86
CA PRO A 461 -21.32 10.69 -29.02
C PRO A 461 -20.85 9.23 -28.94
N ILE A 462 -20.77 8.56 -30.11
CA ILE A 462 -20.26 7.18 -30.22
C ILE A 462 -18.82 7.09 -29.71
N ARG A 463 -17.97 8.04 -30.11
CA ARG A 463 -16.59 8.22 -29.64
C ARG A 463 -16.47 9.61 -29.04
N GLY A 464 -16.29 9.68 -27.72
CA GLY A 464 -16.26 10.95 -26.99
C GLY A 464 -15.24 10.91 -25.86
N ARG A 465 -14.92 12.07 -25.30
CA ARG A 465 -13.96 12.21 -24.21
C ARG A 465 -14.66 12.62 -22.91
N GLY A 466 -14.63 11.73 -21.91
CA GLY A 466 -15.37 11.96 -20.67
C GLY A 466 -16.85 12.21 -20.95
N SER A 467 -17.46 13.14 -20.22
CA SER A 467 -18.85 13.57 -20.40
C SER A 467 -19.06 14.63 -21.49
N GLN A 468 -18.06 14.92 -22.34
CA GLN A 468 -18.24 15.89 -23.44
C GLN A 468 -19.31 15.43 -24.43
N GLY A 469 -20.27 16.31 -24.73
CA GLY A 469 -21.40 16.03 -25.59
C GLY A 469 -22.50 15.16 -24.96
N VAL A 470 -22.32 14.69 -23.72
CA VAL A 470 -23.31 13.86 -23.02
C VAL A 470 -24.35 14.75 -22.35
N LYS A 471 -25.62 14.51 -22.63
CA LYS A 471 -26.73 15.28 -22.02
C LYS A 471 -27.92 14.39 -21.70
N LYS A 472 -28.52 14.63 -20.52
CA LYS A 472 -29.85 14.14 -20.18
C LYS A 472 -30.89 14.98 -20.89
N VAL A 473 -31.81 14.34 -21.60
CA VAL A 473 -32.92 14.98 -22.29
C VAL A 473 -34.22 14.41 -21.76
N ASP A 474 -35.14 15.28 -21.37
CA ASP A 474 -36.43 14.93 -20.78
C ASP A 474 -37.58 14.99 -21.81
N THR A 475 -37.36 15.63 -22.96
CA THR A 475 -38.38 15.76 -24.02
C THR A 475 -37.79 15.57 -25.43
N MET A 476 -38.68 15.35 -26.42
CA MET A 476 -38.30 15.22 -27.83
C MET A 476 -37.68 16.52 -28.39
N GLU A 477 -38.17 17.68 -27.95
CA GLU A 477 -37.63 18.98 -28.34
C GLU A 477 -36.20 19.15 -27.85
N GLN A 478 -35.93 18.79 -26.59
CA GLN A 478 -34.58 18.82 -26.03
C GLN A 478 -33.64 17.84 -26.74
N LEU A 479 -34.14 16.64 -27.07
CA LEU A 479 -33.41 15.64 -27.85
C LEU A 479 -33.01 16.19 -29.22
N ARG A 480 -33.97 16.74 -29.98
CA ARG A 480 -33.69 17.28 -31.33
C ARG A 480 -32.71 18.43 -31.30
N ALA A 481 -32.93 19.41 -30.42
CA ALA A 481 -32.03 20.56 -30.29
C ALA A 481 -30.59 20.15 -29.97
N HIS A 482 -30.42 19.22 -29.03
CA HIS A 482 -29.08 18.74 -28.65
C HIS A 482 -28.44 17.85 -29.72
N ALA A 483 -29.22 16.99 -30.38
CA ALA A 483 -28.73 16.17 -31.47
C ALA A 483 -28.28 17.02 -32.67
N GLU A 484 -29.04 18.05 -33.04
CA GLU A 484 -28.66 19.01 -34.09
C GLU A 484 -27.37 19.74 -33.75
N GLU A 485 -27.20 20.18 -32.50
CA GLU A 485 -25.96 20.83 -32.02
C GLU A 485 -24.74 19.92 -32.22
N LEU A 486 -24.82 18.65 -31.81
CA LEU A 486 -23.70 17.71 -31.92
C LEU A 486 -23.41 17.30 -33.38
N LEU A 487 -24.46 16.99 -34.15
CA LEU A 487 -24.33 16.54 -35.54
C LEU A 487 -23.86 17.65 -36.48
N SER A 488 -24.19 18.91 -36.18
CA SER A 488 -23.78 20.08 -36.99
C SER A 488 -22.39 20.61 -36.65
N SER A 489 -21.66 19.98 -35.73
CA SER A 489 -20.31 20.40 -35.34
C SER A 489 -19.36 20.41 -36.55
N LYS A 490 -18.88 21.60 -36.92
CA LYS A 490 -18.05 21.84 -38.12
C LYS A 490 -16.69 21.10 -38.10
N THR A 491 -16.29 20.58 -36.95
CA THR A 491 -14.99 19.95 -36.70
C THR A 491 -15.02 18.42 -36.78
N ASN A 492 -16.17 17.82 -37.14
CA ASN A 492 -16.38 16.36 -37.14
C ASN A 492 -16.06 15.70 -35.78
N GLU A 493 -16.19 16.46 -34.69
CA GLU A 493 -15.85 16.00 -33.33
C GLU A 493 -16.75 14.85 -32.84
N PHE A 494 -18.00 14.81 -33.32
CA PHE A 494 -19.01 13.85 -32.88
C PHE A 494 -19.54 12.94 -34.01
N GLY A 495 -19.10 13.17 -35.26
CA GLY A 495 -19.48 12.43 -36.47
C GLY A 495 -20.94 12.61 -36.89
N ASP A 496 -21.43 11.65 -37.68
CA ASP A 496 -22.76 11.68 -38.30
C ASP A 496 -23.83 10.90 -37.52
N SER A 497 -23.42 10.27 -36.41
CA SER A 497 -24.24 9.32 -35.65
C SER A 497 -23.97 9.44 -34.15
N LEU A 498 -25.04 9.36 -33.35
CA LEU A 498 -25.02 9.46 -31.89
C LEU A 498 -25.70 8.24 -31.26
N VAL A 499 -25.39 7.96 -30.00
CA VAL A 499 -26.07 6.92 -29.21
C VAL A 499 -27.11 7.59 -28.32
N LEU A 500 -28.36 7.14 -28.45
CA LEU A 500 -29.47 7.50 -27.56
C LEU A 500 -29.77 6.33 -26.66
N GLU A 501 -29.65 6.53 -25.35
CA GLU A 501 -29.78 5.47 -24.34
C GLU A 501 -30.82 5.81 -23.28
N GLN A 502 -31.39 4.78 -22.65
CA GLN A 502 -32.20 4.96 -21.44
C GLN A 502 -31.40 5.68 -20.35
N TYR A 503 -32.03 6.60 -19.63
CA TYR A 503 -31.46 7.15 -18.41
C TYR A 503 -31.53 6.13 -17.27
N LEU A 504 -30.49 6.09 -16.43
CA LEU A 504 -30.40 5.25 -15.25
C LEU A 504 -30.49 6.16 -14.03
N GLU A 505 -31.49 5.98 -13.16
CA GLU A 505 -31.80 6.97 -12.13
C GLU A 505 -30.98 6.80 -10.84
N GLY A 506 -30.65 5.56 -10.49
CA GLY A 506 -30.10 5.24 -9.17
C GLY A 506 -28.60 5.45 -9.04
N ASP A 507 -28.01 4.82 -8.03
CA ASP A 507 -26.61 4.99 -7.64
C ASP A 507 -25.63 4.69 -8.78
N GLU A 508 -24.61 5.54 -8.91
CA GLU A 508 -23.51 5.36 -9.85
C GLU A 508 -22.26 4.85 -9.12
N ILE A 509 -21.61 3.85 -9.73
CA ILE A 509 -20.30 3.37 -9.30
C ILE A 509 -19.33 3.27 -10.47
N THR A 510 -18.06 3.24 -10.11
CA THR A 510 -16.94 2.94 -10.98
C THR A 510 -16.27 1.66 -10.49
N VAL A 511 -16.02 0.72 -11.41
CA VAL A 511 -15.22 -0.48 -11.16
C VAL A 511 -13.96 -0.44 -12.02
N VAL A 512 -12.79 -0.61 -11.40
CA VAL A 512 -11.53 -0.73 -12.13
C VAL A 512 -11.21 -2.19 -12.34
N ILE A 513 -10.99 -2.60 -13.58
CA ILE A 513 -10.62 -3.96 -13.94
C ILE A 513 -9.14 -4.02 -14.29
N MET A 514 -8.43 -4.89 -13.60
CA MET A 514 -7.02 -5.20 -13.77
C MET A 514 -6.86 -6.43 -14.70
N PRO A 515 -5.81 -6.46 -15.53
CA PRO A 515 -5.52 -7.65 -16.33
C PRO A 515 -5.15 -8.88 -15.46
N PRO A 516 -5.18 -10.10 -16.01
CA PRO A 516 -4.58 -11.26 -15.37
C PRO A 516 -3.08 -11.06 -15.18
N GLY A 517 -2.53 -11.63 -14.12
CA GLY A 517 -1.10 -11.56 -13.84
C GLY A 517 -0.78 -11.65 -12.36
N THR A 518 0.47 -11.35 -12.04
CA THR A 518 0.98 -11.40 -10.67
C THR A 518 1.01 -10.00 -10.05
N TYR A 519 0.47 -9.89 -8.84
CA TYR A 519 0.28 -8.65 -8.10
C TYR A 519 0.73 -8.79 -6.65
N ASP A 520 1.38 -7.76 -6.09
CA ASP A 520 1.60 -7.72 -4.65
C ASP A 520 0.42 -7.07 -3.95
N ILE A 521 -0.27 -7.79 -3.09
CA ILE A 521 -1.35 -7.25 -2.26
C ILE A 521 -1.04 -7.63 -0.81
N ASN A 522 -1.00 -6.64 0.08
CA ASN A 522 -0.69 -6.83 1.51
C ASN A 522 0.63 -7.61 1.74
N PHE A 523 1.68 -7.25 1.00
CA PHE A 523 3.00 -7.88 1.04
C PHE A 523 3.01 -9.38 0.68
N LYS A 524 1.99 -9.83 -0.07
CA LYS A 524 1.92 -11.17 -0.66
C LYS A 524 1.83 -11.07 -2.17
N SER A 525 2.60 -11.90 -2.85
CA SER A 525 2.47 -12.10 -4.29
C SER A 525 1.26 -12.99 -4.56
N ASN A 526 0.26 -12.46 -5.25
CA ASN A 526 -0.96 -13.15 -5.64
C ASN A 526 -1.00 -13.26 -7.16
N ASN A 527 -1.31 -14.45 -7.67
CA ASN A 527 -1.50 -14.66 -9.10
C ASN A 527 -3.00 -14.69 -9.41
N PHE A 528 -3.40 -13.95 -10.44
CA PHE A 528 -4.77 -13.91 -10.94
C PHE A 528 -4.79 -14.45 -12.36
N ASP A 529 -5.46 -15.58 -12.56
CA ASP A 529 -5.55 -16.25 -13.87
C ASP A 529 -6.59 -15.59 -14.81
N SER A 530 -7.43 -14.71 -14.27
CA SER A 530 -8.45 -13.95 -15.01
C SER A 530 -8.42 -12.47 -14.64
N HIS A 531 -9.11 -11.65 -15.44
CA HIS A 531 -9.39 -10.26 -15.10
C HIS A 531 -10.08 -10.18 -13.74
N TRP A 532 -9.64 -9.23 -12.92
CA TRP A 532 -10.10 -9.03 -11.54
C TRP A 532 -10.31 -7.54 -11.28
N HIS A 533 -11.01 -7.19 -10.20
CA HIS A 533 -11.36 -5.81 -9.91
C HIS A 533 -10.62 -5.23 -8.69
N LEU A 534 -10.36 -3.92 -8.72
CA LEU A 534 -10.08 -3.16 -7.50
C LEU A 534 -11.40 -2.74 -6.82
N PRO A 535 -11.38 -2.38 -5.52
CA PRO A 535 -12.58 -1.99 -4.78
C PRO A 535 -13.43 -0.94 -5.51
N PRO A 536 -14.75 -1.17 -5.66
CA PRO A 536 -15.63 -0.25 -6.36
C PRO A 536 -15.69 1.12 -5.66
N ILE A 537 -15.81 2.16 -6.48
CA ILE A 537 -15.92 3.55 -6.06
C ILE A 537 -17.33 4.05 -6.30
N LYS A 538 -17.98 4.57 -5.26
CA LYS A 538 -19.25 5.28 -5.36
C LYS A 538 -19.04 6.67 -5.92
N ARG A 539 -19.94 7.10 -6.79
CA ARG A 539 -19.93 8.44 -7.42
C ARG A 539 -21.13 9.22 -6.90
N PHE A 540 -20.93 10.46 -6.48
CA PHE A 540 -21.98 11.34 -5.93
C PHE A 540 -21.82 12.77 -6.43
N ASN A 541 -22.69 13.70 -6.00
CA ASN A 541 -22.72 15.10 -6.44
C ASN A 541 -22.93 15.27 -7.96
N HIS A 542 -23.90 14.55 -8.52
CA HIS A 542 -24.30 14.69 -9.93
C HIS A 542 -24.95 16.06 -10.20
N HIS A 543 -24.59 16.69 -11.32
CA HIS A 543 -25.23 17.92 -11.79
C HIS A 543 -26.14 17.57 -12.96
N ASN A 544 -27.45 17.82 -12.83
CA ASN A 544 -28.48 17.45 -13.81
C ASN A 544 -28.44 15.95 -14.20
N GLY A 545 -28.15 15.08 -13.22
CA GLY A 545 -28.12 13.63 -13.41
C GLY A 545 -26.86 13.08 -14.08
N VAL A 546 -25.83 13.90 -14.32
CA VAL A 546 -24.54 13.47 -14.89
C VAL A 546 -23.41 13.92 -13.97
N VAL A 547 -22.39 13.08 -13.76
CA VAL A 547 -21.24 13.50 -12.95
C VAL A 547 -20.44 14.57 -13.69
N PRO A 548 -20.09 15.69 -13.04
CA PRO A 548 -19.25 16.73 -13.65
C PRO A 548 -17.93 16.18 -14.18
N TYR A 549 -17.40 16.83 -15.22
CA TYR A 549 -16.12 16.48 -15.80
C TYR A 549 -14.97 16.68 -14.79
N SER A 550 -14.06 15.69 -14.67
CA SER A 550 -12.95 15.68 -13.70
C SER A 550 -11.93 16.81 -13.83
N GLY A 551 -11.99 17.61 -14.90
CA GLY A 551 -11.16 18.81 -15.04
C GLY A 551 -11.75 20.06 -14.39
N VAL A 552 -12.95 19.96 -13.81
CA VAL A 552 -13.67 21.07 -13.14
C VAL A 552 -13.81 20.83 -11.63
N VAL A 553 -14.02 19.58 -11.23
CA VAL A 553 -14.14 19.17 -9.81
C VAL A 553 -13.15 18.03 -9.56
N ALA A 554 -12.41 18.11 -8.45
CA ALA A 554 -11.47 17.06 -8.08
C ALA A 554 -12.22 15.74 -7.83
N VAL A 555 -11.62 14.62 -8.21
CA VAL A 555 -12.27 13.30 -8.10
C VAL A 555 -12.60 12.94 -6.65
N VAL A 556 -11.75 13.36 -5.71
CA VAL A 556 -11.93 13.12 -4.28
C VAL A 556 -13.17 13.82 -3.70
N ASP A 557 -13.68 14.85 -4.36
CA ASP A 557 -14.85 15.63 -3.89
C ASP A 557 -16.19 15.05 -4.38
N ASN A 558 -16.15 14.05 -5.26
CA ASN A 558 -17.34 13.43 -5.84
C ASN A 558 -17.28 11.89 -5.89
N SER A 559 -16.34 11.31 -5.15
CA SER A 559 -16.07 9.87 -5.16
C SER A 559 -15.56 9.34 -3.83
N GLU A 560 -16.03 8.17 -3.43
CA GLU A 560 -15.58 7.49 -2.21
C GLU A 560 -15.56 5.97 -2.37
N LEU A 561 -14.79 5.28 -1.53
CA LEU A 561 -14.83 3.81 -1.45
C LEU A 561 -16.18 3.37 -0.86
N LEU A 562 -16.76 2.29 -1.38
CA LEU A 562 -17.92 1.68 -0.74
C LEU A 562 -17.60 1.26 0.69
N SER A 563 -18.55 1.47 1.58
CA SER A 563 -18.48 1.00 2.96
C SER A 563 -18.52 -0.53 3.03
N LYS A 564 -18.05 -1.09 4.15
CA LYS A 564 -18.13 -2.54 4.40
C LYS A 564 -19.56 -3.08 4.34
N VAL A 565 -20.55 -2.27 4.69
CA VAL A 565 -21.98 -2.63 4.65
C VAL A 565 -22.47 -2.67 3.20
N GLU A 566 -22.17 -1.66 2.38
CA GLU A 566 -22.53 -1.64 0.96
C GLU A 566 -21.91 -2.82 0.19
N LEU A 567 -20.68 -3.23 0.53
CA LEU A 567 -20.03 -4.39 -0.09
C LEU A 567 -20.73 -5.74 0.21
N GLN A 568 -21.61 -5.79 1.21
CA GLN A 568 -22.43 -6.99 1.48
C GLN A 568 -23.71 -7.05 0.66
N ASP A 569 -24.13 -5.95 0.01
CA ASP A 569 -25.34 -5.96 -0.81
C ASP A 569 -25.10 -6.82 -2.08
N PRO A 570 -25.95 -7.84 -2.34
CA PRO A 570 -25.80 -8.76 -3.47
C PRO A 570 -25.75 -8.07 -4.83
N THR A 571 -26.36 -6.89 -4.98
CA THR A 571 -26.37 -6.14 -6.24
C THR A 571 -25.00 -5.54 -6.56
N TYR A 572 -24.25 -5.06 -5.55
CA TYR A 572 -22.86 -4.63 -5.73
C TYR A 572 -21.93 -5.81 -6.03
N GLN A 573 -22.14 -6.95 -5.36
CA GLN A 573 -21.36 -8.16 -5.66
C GLN A 573 -21.61 -8.67 -7.08
N LYS A 574 -22.87 -8.60 -7.55
CA LYS A 574 -23.22 -9.00 -8.91
C LYS A 574 -22.59 -8.10 -9.96
N VAL A 575 -22.72 -6.77 -9.84
CA VAL A 575 -22.19 -5.84 -10.86
C VAL A 575 -20.68 -5.91 -10.98
N VAL A 576 -19.97 -6.13 -9.87
CA VAL A 576 -18.53 -6.31 -9.89
C VAL A 576 -18.15 -7.57 -10.68
N ARG A 577 -18.85 -8.70 -10.50
CA ARG A 577 -18.66 -9.92 -11.31
C ARG A 577 -19.02 -9.71 -12.78
N ASP A 578 -20.08 -8.94 -13.05
CA ASP A 578 -20.45 -8.56 -14.42
C ASP A 578 -19.33 -7.74 -15.08
N CYS A 579 -18.67 -6.84 -14.34
CA CYS A 579 -17.51 -6.07 -14.81
C CYS A 579 -16.27 -6.95 -15.06
N GLU A 580 -16.00 -7.94 -14.20
CA GLU A 580 -14.92 -8.92 -14.43
C GLU A 580 -15.18 -9.73 -15.69
N ARG A 581 -16.42 -10.19 -15.91
CA ARG A 581 -16.82 -10.89 -17.14
C ARG A 581 -16.68 -9.99 -18.37
N ALA A 582 -17.04 -8.71 -18.28
CA ALA A 582 -16.78 -7.74 -19.34
C ALA A 582 -15.28 -7.61 -19.63
N GLY A 583 -14.44 -7.59 -18.58
CA GLY A 583 -12.99 -7.68 -18.69
C GLY A 583 -12.53 -8.91 -19.47
N GLN A 584 -13.05 -10.09 -19.15
CA GLN A 584 -12.70 -11.35 -19.85
C GLN A 584 -13.11 -11.37 -21.33
N ILE A 585 -14.20 -10.66 -21.69
CA ILE A 585 -14.66 -10.52 -23.07
C ILE A 585 -13.76 -9.55 -23.86
N ILE A 586 -13.46 -8.39 -23.28
CA ILE A 586 -12.67 -7.33 -23.92
C ILE A 586 -11.17 -7.66 -23.94
N LYS A 587 -10.71 -8.42 -22.95
CA LYS A 587 -9.32 -8.83 -22.72
C LYS A 587 -8.35 -7.64 -22.68
N PRO A 588 -8.60 -6.62 -21.83
CA PRO A 588 -7.65 -5.53 -21.68
C PRO A 588 -6.31 -6.03 -21.14
N LEU A 589 -5.23 -5.37 -21.54
CA LEU A 589 -3.84 -5.65 -21.15
C LEU A 589 -3.29 -4.65 -20.13
N ALA A 590 -4.05 -3.60 -19.86
CA ALA A 590 -3.78 -2.60 -18.84
C ALA A 590 -5.09 -2.27 -18.12
N PRO A 591 -5.05 -1.58 -16.96
CA PRO A 591 -6.26 -1.27 -16.21
C PRO A 591 -7.29 -0.52 -17.05
N ILE A 592 -8.54 -0.94 -16.95
CA ILE A 592 -9.69 -0.23 -17.55
C ILE A 592 -10.66 0.17 -16.46
N ARG A 593 -11.56 1.09 -16.79
CA ARG A 593 -12.65 1.49 -15.91
C ARG A 593 -13.98 1.15 -16.56
N ILE A 594 -14.91 0.59 -15.79
CA ILE A 594 -16.29 0.34 -16.19
C ILE A 594 -17.18 1.13 -15.23
N ASP A 595 -17.91 2.09 -15.78
CA ASP A 595 -18.86 2.90 -15.03
C ASP A 595 -20.24 2.23 -15.13
N CYS A 596 -20.85 2.04 -13.96
CA CYS A 596 -22.10 1.32 -13.79
C CYS A 596 -23.10 2.18 -13.04
N ARG A 597 -24.38 2.03 -13.35
CA ARG A 597 -25.43 2.77 -12.64
C ARG A 597 -26.68 1.91 -12.46
N ARG A 598 -27.36 2.07 -11.33
CA ARG A 598 -28.62 1.37 -11.09
C ARG A 598 -29.72 1.95 -11.98
N ILE A 599 -30.57 1.07 -12.51
CA ILE A 599 -31.75 1.51 -13.26
C ILE A 599 -32.66 2.43 -12.42
N THR A 600 -32.86 2.06 -11.16
CA THR A 600 -33.61 2.79 -10.13
C THR A 600 -32.99 2.55 -8.76
N GLN A 601 -33.40 3.29 -7.73
CA GLN A 601 -32.89 3.07 -6.37
C GLN A 601 -33.17 1.64 -5.89
N GLY A 602 -32.13 0.94 -5.43
CA GLY A 602 -32.21 -0.48 -5.03
C GLY A 602 -32.35 -1.48 -6.20
N GLY A 603 -32.49 -1.01 -7.44
CA GLY A 603 -32.56 -1.85 -8.64
C GLY A 603 -31.19 -2.38 -9.10
N PRO A 604 -31.16 -3.26 -10.11
CA PRO A 604 -29.91 -3.80 -10.66
C PRO A 604 -29.07 -2.72 -11.35
N PHE A 605 -27.76 -2.95 -11.39
CA PHE A 605 -26.80 -2.13 -12.12
C PHE A 605 -26.71 -2.52 -13.60
N TYR A 606 -26.40 -1.52 -14.40
CA TYR A 606 -26.10 -1.63 -15.82
C TYR A 606 -24.74 -0.98 -16.10
N LEU A 607 -23.94 -1.63 -16.95
CA LEU A 607 -22.64 -1.14 -17.43
C LEU A 607 -22.90 -0.13 -18.56
N PHE A 608 -22.69 1.16 -18.32
CA PHE A 608 -23.09 2.20 -19.27
C PHE A 608 -21.92 2.89 -19.98
N ASP A 609 -20.70 2.82 -19.43
CA ASP A 609 -19.50 3.36 -20.05
C ASP A 609 -18.27 2.50 -19.74
N LEU A 610 -17.50 2.16 -20.78
CA LEU A 610 -16.24 1.42 -20.65
C LEU A 610 -15.11 2.32 -21.13
N ASN A 611 -14.19 2.65 -20.23
CA ASN A 611 -13.03 3.47 -20.50
C ASN A 611 -11.74 2.63 -20.47
N LEU A 612 -11.19 2.37 -21.66
CA LEU A 612 -9.99 1.57 -21.88
C LEU A 612 -8.68 2.26 -21.45
N LYS A 613 -8.70 3.60 -21.31
CA LYS A 613 -7.55 4.40 -20.86
C LYS A 613 -8.01 5.38 -19.77
N PRO A 614 -8.24 4.89 -18.54
CA PRO A 614 -8.54 5.77 -17.43
C PRO A 614 -7.40 6.76 -17.18
N ASN A 615 -7.73 7.89 -16.55
CA ASN A 615 -6.70 8.76 -15.96
C ASN A 615 -6.05 8.00 -14.79
N ILE A 616 -4.71 8.09 -14.68
CA ILE A 616 -3.92 7.48 -13.61
C ILE A 616 -3.10 8.59 -12.94
N THR A 617 -3.70 9.76 -12.71
CA THR A 617 -3.09 10.80 -11.86
C THR A 617 -3.04 10.30 -10.42
N GLY A 618 -2.08 10.79 -9.65
CA GLY A 618 -1.91 10.38 -8.26
C GLY A 618 -1.12 11.39 -7.46
N SER A 619 -1.34 11.33 -6.16
CA SER A 619 -0.61 12.11 -5.17
C SER A 619 0.89 11.74 -5.12
N GLY A 620 1.73 12.72 -4.76
CA GLY A 620 3.16 12.52 -4.49
C GLY A 620 4.09 13.55 -5.13
N ARG A 621 3.70 14.10 -6.29
CA ARG A 621 4.44 15.21 -6.91
C ARG A 621 4.13 16.52 -6.17
N PRO A 622 5.14 17.37 -5.83
CA PRO A 622 4.91 18.62 -5.12
C PRO A 622 3.84 19.48 -5.79
N GLY A 623 2.87 19.96 -4.99
CA GLY A 623 1.74 20.75 -5.48
C GLY A 623 0.58 19.95 -6.08
N ARG A 624 0.64 18.60 -6.06
CA ARG A 624 -0.39 17.71 -6.63
C ARG A 624 -0.87 16.63 -5.65
N CYS A 625 -0.94 16.98 -4.36
CA CYS A 625 -1.26 16.04 -3.29
C CYS A 625 -2.71 15.53 -3.31
N ASP A 626 -3.62 16.21 -3.99
CA ASP A 626 -5.07 15.95 -4.06
C ASP A 626 -5.53 15.40 -5.44
N GLN A 627 -4.59 15.10 -6.32
CA GLN A 627 -4.86 14.76 -7.73
C GLN A 627 -5.12 13.25 -7.96
N ASP A 628 -5.54 12.52 -6.92
CA ASP A 628 -5.80 11.09 -7.02
C ASP A 628 -6.92 10.81 -8.04
N SER A 629 -6.61 9.96 -9.02
CA SER A 629 -7.60 9.44 -9.96
C SER A 629 -8.54 8.42 -9.29
N LEU A 630 -9.64 8.07 -9.97
CA LEU A 630 -10.52 6.98 -9.55
C LEU A 630 -9.77 5.65 -9.40
N VAL A 631 -8.74 5.41 -10.23
CA VAL A 631 -7.89 4.22 -10.14
C VAL A 631 -7.05 4.25 -8.86
N SER A 632 -6.42 5.40 -8.56
CA SER A 632 -5.64 5.59 -7.35
C SER A 632 -6.49 5.50 -6.08
N LEU A 633 -7.71 6.06 -6.10
CA LEU A 633 -8.66 5.97 -4.99
C LEU A 633 -9.12 4.53 -4.75
N SER A 634 -9.43 3.79 -5.82
CA SER A 634 -9.81 2.38 -5.76
C SER A 634 -8.67 1.51 -5.21
N ALA A 635 -7.44 1.73 -5.67
CA ALA A 635 -6.24 1.02 -5.20
C ALA A 635 -5.99 1.19 -3.69
N ARG A 636 -6.25 2.39 -3.13
CA ARG A 636 -6.16 2.61 -1.67
C ARG A 636 -7.08 1.71 -0.86
N GLY A 637 -8.21 1.27 -1.43
CA GLY A 637 -9.14 0.35 -0.76
C GLY A 637 -8.52 -1.01 -0.42
N ILE A 638 -7.43 -1.40 -1.09
CA ILE A 638 -6.63 -2.60 -0.77
C ILE A 638 -5.26 -2.26 -0.17
N GLY A 639 -5.06 -1.02 0.29
CA GLY A 639 -3.83 -0.58 0.93
C GLY A 639 -2.68 -0.23 -0.03
N TRP A 640 -2.93 -0.13 -1.34
CA TRP A 640 -1.90 0.34 -2.27
C TRP A 640 -1.72 1.85 -2.18
N SER A 641 -0.47 2.28 -2.01
CA SER A 641 -0.06 3.64 -2.34
C SER A 641 -0.09 3.85 -3.87
N TYR A 642 0.00 5.11 -4.30
CA TYR A 642 0.12 5.39 -5.74
C TYR A 642 1.35 4.70 -6.36
N SER A 643 2.48 4.65 -5.65
CA SER A 643 3.67 3.90 -6.07
C SER A 643 3.40 2.41 -6.22
N ASP A 644 2.68 1.79 -5.28
CA ASP A 644 2.35 0.36 -5.34
C ASP A 644 1.44 0.04 -6.51
N LEU A 645 0.45 0.90 -6.79
CA LEU A 645 -0.39 0.80 -7.97
C LEU A 645 0.46 0.83 -9.25
N LEU A 646 1.36 1.80 -9.39
CA LEU A 646 2.21 1.92 -10.59
C LEU A 646 3.15 0.73 -10.76
N LYS A 647 3.76 0.24 -9.68
CA LYS A 647 4.60 -0.98 -9.68
C LYS A 647 3.81 -2.20 -10.16
N ASN A 648 2.60 -2.36 -9.65
CA ASN A 648 1.73 -3.47 -10.02
C ASN A 648 1.26 -3.40 -11.48
N ILE A 649 1.03 -2.19 -12.02
CA ILE A 649 0.76 -1.98 -13.44
C ILE A 649 1.99 -2.28 -14.30
N LEU A 650 3.17 -1.83 -13.87
CA LEU A 650 4.46 -2.05 -14.56
C LEU A 650 4.75 -3.52 -14.82
N ARG A 651 4.43 -4.40 -13.86
CA ARG A 651 4.62 -5.85 -14.02
C ARG A 651 3.78 -6.47 -15.13
N GLN A 652 2.67 -5.83 -15.50
CA GLN A 652 1.78 -6.30 -16.56
C GLN A 652 2.25 -5.83 -17.95
N ALA A 653 3.43 -5.22 -18.05
CA ALA A 653 3.99 -4.81 -19.33
C ALA A 653 4.15 -6.02 -20.25
N TRP A 654 3.59 -5.94 -21.46
CA TRP A 654 3.54 -7.02 -22.44
C TRP A 654 4.37 -6.67 -23.68
N VAL A 655 4.66 -7.63 -24.54
CA VAL A 655 5.37 -7.42 -25.82
C VAL A 655 4.42 -7.68 -26.98
N MET A 656 4.54 -6.88 -28.04
CA MET A 656 3.82 -7.12 -29.29
C MET A 656 4.28 -8.45 -29.90
N LYS A 657 3.33 -9.33 -30.21
CA LYS A 657 3.57 -10.66 -30.75
C LYS A 657 3.19 -10.72 -32.21
#